data_AF-A0A9P4ND04-F1
#
_entry.id   AF-A0A9P4ND04-F1
#
_cell.length_a   1.000
_cell.length_b   1.000
_cell.length_c   1.000
_cell.angle_alpha   90.00
_cell.angle_beta   90.00
_cell.angle_gamma   90.00
#
_symmetry.space_group_name_H-M   'P 1'
#
loop_
_entity.id
_entity.type
_entity.pdbx_description
1 polymer ?
#
loop_
_entity_poly.entity_id
_entity_poly.type
_entity_poly.pdbx_seq_one_letter_code
_entity_poly.pdbx_strand_id
1 'polypeptide(L)'
;MLKIENLDVSTVAGLIAAGVFIVQFIIPTVFPLILVGFLKTENSAATWSVVSRTLHASHWPVILRTDSVGVQGVRGSVRIIATLEWILLSLISVTSIVTPLGLYQTVLPQDRLKEETFSYAKDLSPMGLGTLPRRNDFGLSRFCFGYKPEICPWSETVFIEESNATDYTADLPEGYDVRIPQNITEIYSAGLSKLSNTVSSVFDIQWRTYRKVLKSSIMREGQPYLIGDYRHLSQLVLNDAWEAVAGLIVNTKTCGIGFRNHTTPPPLPFGSTWTEDILFIEPETECVDLNITLDFSIPLAVDKHEDISNLSITDHGGFANLAKDIPSIGLGPIQICEIEHTLLFDPGTEWSVPMYSCASASKASIKTVLFRYNGTESLHSLDIVDIKPIKYSREEDKPLWAVENWTMQLHYLNPIWGITLPEHANQPNISTARQEFLYLPGHGNYRYAIPSNEAQFLAGVDFYSRIMALAYQQDPSSVSSTRVTPDYSGASNLALYNKWQDYSHNNSMAARIINLIWTDISANAVVGIKSQLPSEPLHNLASKRDESTTRVQVPITVYTRRVRFHYVYGILAFLALSCSGLLALISLTMMLIGRATPSTMRRFLDQTSAGWILTTFLYTNDCSPSASRANWLRPVERKQIDLGGQYPRAAGEPSRVPLDPRGVGASIAGHSPVTPYGKLNDASISLHSLSSPQPYSPVNNQGAAVSYCNQGADLAHNFPYSHVPPDSGMLSPQGGGYS
;
A
#
# COMPACT_ATOMS: atom_id res chain seq x y z
N MET A 1 13.13 -28.55 1.97
CA MET A 1 12.61 -27.56 2.92
C MET A 1 12.03 -26.40 2.13
N LEU A 2 10.70 -26.29 2.03
CA LEU A 2 10.04 -25.27 1.21
C LEU A 2 10.06 -23.92 1.94
N LYS A 3 10.56 -22.87 1.28
CA LYS A 3 10.35 -21.49 1.75
C LYS A 3 8.91 -21.07 1.45
N ILE A 4 8.11 -20.97 2.50
CA ILE A 4 6.68 -20.58 2.46
C ILE A 4 6.48 -19.15 1.94
N GLU A 5 7.55 -18.34 1.95
CA GLU A 5 7.61 -16.92 1.56
C GLU A 5 7.18 -16.64 0.11
N ASN A 6 7.25 -17.63 -0.80
CA ASN A 6 6.98 -17.47 -2.25
C ASN A 6 5.74 -18.26 -2.75
N LEU A 7 4.76 -18.53 -1.89
CA LEU A 7 3.51 -19.19 -2.31
C LEU A 7 2.60 -18.23 -3.10
N ASP A 8 2.33 -18.57 -4.36
CA ASP A 8 1.33 -17.86 -5.18
C ASP A 8 -0.11 -18.32 -4.81
N VAL A 9 -1.12 -17.48 -5.10
CA VAL A 9 -2.53 -17.80 -4.84
C VAL A 9 -2.97 -19.07 -5.58
N SER A 10 -2.46 -19.30 -6.79
CA SER A 10 -2.68 -20.56 -7.53
C SER A 10 -2.26 -21.79 -6.73
N THR A 11 -1.08 -21.76 -6.09
CA THR A 11 -0.54 -22.85 -5.27
C THR A 11 -1.35 -23.05 -3.98
N VAL A 12 -1.75 -21.96 -3.31
CA VAL A 12 -2.55 -22.05 -2.07
C VAL A 12 -3.97 -22.54 -2.37
N ALA A 13 -4.61 -22.06 -3.45
CA ALA A 13 -5.91 -22.55 -3.91
C ALA A 13 -5.85 -24.04 -4.30
N GLY A 14 -4.79 -24.47 -5.00
CA GLY A 14 -4.57 -25.88 -5.34
C GLY A 14 -4.43 -26.78 -4.11
N LEU A 15 -3.72 -26.33 -3.07
CA LEU A 15 -3.62 -27.05 -1.78
C LEU A 15 -4.97 -27.15 -1.06
N ILE A 16 -5.78 -26.08 -1.06
CA ILE A 16 -7.13 -26.09 -0.50
C ILE A 16 -8.03 -27.06 -1.28
N ALA A 17 -8.01 -27.02 -2.61
CA ALA A 17 -8.79 -27.92 -3.46
C ALA A 17 -8.42 -29.39 -3.24
N ALA A 18 -7.13 -29.72 -3.13
CA ALA A 18 -6.65 -31.06 -2.82
C ALA A 18 -7.13 -31.53 -1.42
N GLY A 19 -7.08 -30.66 -0.42
CA GLY A 19 -7.62 -30.94 0.91
C GLY A 19 -9.13 -31.22 0.90
N VAL A 20 -9.90 -30.42 0.15
CA VAL A 20 -11.35 -30.63 0.00
C VAL A 20 -11.67 -31.94 -0.73
N PHE A 21 -10.93 -32.29 -1.78
CA PHE A 21 -11.10 -33.57 -2.49
C PHE A 21 -10.89 -34.79 -1.57
N ILE A 22 -9.90 -34.74 -0.69
CA ILE A 22 -9.65 -35.79 0.32
C ILE A 22 -10.85 -35.91 1.28
N VAL A 23 -11.40 -34.80 1.78
CA VAL A 23 -12.57 -34.81 2.67
C VAL A 23 -13.81 -35.34 1.94
N GLN A 24 -14.01 -34.97 0.67
CA GLN A 24 -15.09 -35.46 -0.18
C GLN A 24 -15.04 -36.98 -0.40
N PHE A 25 -13.84 -37.57 -0.50
CA PHE A 25 -13.67 -39.03 -0.58
C PHE A 25 -13.90 -39.75 0.76
N ILE A 26 -13.52 -39.13 1.89
CA ILE A 26 -13.67 -39.74 3.23
C ILE A 26 -15.15 -39.84 3.65
N ILE A 27 -15.96 -38.83 3.38
CA ILE A 27 -17.35 -38.74 3.87
C ILE A 27 -18.24 -39.92 3.48
N PRO A 28 -18.29 -40.38 2.21
CA PRO A 28 -19.02 -41.58 1.80
C PRO A 28 -18.50 -42.90 2.42
N THR A 29 -17.31 -42.90 3.05
CA THR A 29 -16.84 -44.05 3.84
C THR A 29 -17.30 -43.99 5.30
N VAL A 30 -17.38 -42.79 5.87
CA VAL A 30 -17.69 -42.55 7.29
C VAL A 30 -19.19 -42.71 7.58
N PHE A 31 -20.06 -42.14 6.73
CA PHE A 31 -21.53 -42.18 6.94
C PHE A 31 -22.11 -43.61 7.07
N PRO A 32 -21.81 -44.54 6.14
CA PRO A 32 -22.30 -45.92 6.23
C PRO A 32 -21.83 -46.64 7.49
N LEU A 33 -20.62 -46.35 7.97
CA LEU A 33 -20.06 -46.98 9.17
C LEU A 33 -20.79 -46.49 10.44
N ILE A 34 -21.13 -45.20 10.52
CA ILE A 34 -22.00 -44.66 11.59
C ILE A 34 -23.39 -45.32 11.54
N LEU A 35 -23.98 -45.46 10.34
CA LEU A 35 -25.29 -46.10 10.17
C LEU A 35 -25.29 -47.56 10.68
N VAL A 36 -24.25 -48.33 10.39
CA VAL A 36 -24.07 -49.70 10.93
C VAL A 36 -24.03 -49.70 12.46
N GLY A 37 -23.35 -48.74 13.09
CA GLY A 37 -23.26 -48.64 14.55
C GLY A 37 -24.59 -48.37 15.27
N PHE A 38 -25.58 -47.81 14.58
CA PHE A 38 -26.93 -47.56 15.12
C PHE A 38 -27.95 -48.67 14.82
N LEU A 39 -27.61 -49.67 13.99
CA LEU A 39 -28.53 -50.73 13.60
C LEU A 39 -28.61 -51.85 14.65
N LYS A 40 -29.83 -52.16 15.06
CA LYS A 40 -30.14 -53.39 15.83
C LYS A 40 -30.26 -54.58 14.89
N THR A 41 -30.19 -55.79 15.42
CA THR A 41 -30.35 -57.05 14.66
C THR A 41 -31.73 -57.21 14.03
N GLU A 42 -32.77 -56.61 14.62
CA GLU A 42 -34.16 -56.70 14.17
C GLU A 42 -34.67 -55.33 13.70
N ASN A 43 -35.06 -55.25 12.43
CA ASN A 43 -35.69 -54.08 11.81
C ASN A 43 -36.70 -54.56 10.76
N SER A 44 -37.63 -53.70 10.33
CA SER A 44 -38.55 -54.02 9.24
C SER A 44 -37.80 -54.22 7.92
N ALA A 45 -38.32 -55.06 7.02
CA ALA A 45 -37.72 -55.31 5.71
C ALA A 45 -37.46 -54.01 4.91
N ALA A 46 -38.42 -53.09 4.93
CA ALA A 46 -38.28 -51.74 4.34
C ALA A 46 -37.12 -50.91 4.94
N THR A 47 -36.80 -51.11 6.22
CA THR A 47 -35.60 -50.49 6.82
C THR A 47 -34.33 -51.14 6.26
N TRP A 48 -34.28 -52.47 6.19
CA TRP A 48 -33.15 -53.20 5.61
C TRP A 48 -32.91 -52.88 4.13
N SER A 49 -33.94 -52.69 3.31
CA SER A 49 -33.78 -52.26 1.91
C SER A 49 -33.12 -50.87 1.77
N VAL A 50 -33.40 -49.95 2.70
CA VAL A 50 -32.80 -48.61 2.69
C VAL A 50 -31.36 -48.63 3.20
N VAL A 51 -31.11 -49.39 4.27
CA VAL A 51 -29.75 -49.66 4.75
C VAL A 51 -28.93 -50.27 3.63
N SER A 52 -29.40 -51.36 3.04
CA SER A 52 -28.82 -52.02 1.87
C SER A 52 -28.49 -51.02 0.77
N ARG A 53 -29.43 -50.16 0.35
CA ARG A 53 -29.16 -49.10 -0.62
C ARG A 53 -28.04 -48.14 -0.18
N THR A 54 -28.05 -47.64 1.05
CA THR A 54 -26.99 -46.72 1.54
C THR A 54 -25.63 -47.39 1.69
N LEU A 55 -25.59 -48.68 2.02
CA LEU A 55 -24.35 -49.45 2.02
C LEU A 55 -23.88 -49.67 0.57
N HIS A 56 -24.75 -50.15 -0.32
CA HIS A 56 -24.45 -50.40 -1.74
C HIS A 56 -24.20 -49.14 -2.60
N ALA A 57 -24.58 -47.95 -2.14
CA ALA A 57 -24.26 -46.68 -2.80
C ALA A 57 -22.90 -46.09 -2.38
N SER A 58 -22.27 -46.63 -1.35
CA SER A 58 -21.01 -46.12 -0.79
C SER A 58 -19.77 -46.71 -1.46
N HIS A 59 -18.58 -46.29 -1.01
CA HIS A 59 -17.31 -46.91 -1.45
C HIS A 59 -17.04 -48.28 -0.80
N TRP A 60 -17.75 -48.67 0.27
CA TRP A 60 -17.58 -49.99 0.91
C TRP A 60 -17.83 -51.18 -0.05
N PRO A 61 -18.87 -51.18 -0.90
CA PRO A 61 -19.05 -52.07 -2.05
C PRO A 61 -17.84 -52.24 -2.96
N VAL A 62 -17.00 -51.23 -3.17
CA VAL A 62 -15.81 -51.35 -4.01
C VAL A 62 -14.64 -51.92 -3.19
N ILE A 63 -14.49 -51.46 -1.95
CA ILE A 63 -13.49 -51.93 -0.98
C ILE A 63 -13.71 -53.41 -0.61
N LEU A 64 -14.97 -53.87 -0.59
CA LEU A 64 -15.40 -55.22 -0.18
C LEU A 64 -15.97 -56.07 -1.35
N ARG A 65 -16.19 -55.47 -2.54
CA ARG A 65 -16.65 -56.06 -3.82
C ARG A 65 -18.07 -56.67 -3.80
N THR A 66 -19.14 -55.90 -3.56
CA THR A 66 -20.53 -56.41 -3.39
C THR A 66 -21.64 -55.43 -3.82
N ASP A 67 -22.51 -55.80 -4.80
CA ASP A 67 -23.53 -54.90 -5.41
C ASP A 67 -24.95 -55.49 -5.54
N SER A 68 -26.01 -54.66 -5.39
CA SER A 68 -27.33 -54.68 -6.10
C SER A 68 -28.30 -53.62 -5.50
N VAL A 69 -29.33 -53.15 -6.25
CA VAL A 69 -30.19 -51.99 -5.87
C VAL A 69 -31.68 -52.16 -6.27
N GLY A 70 -32.63 -51.72 -5.43
CA GLY A 70 -34.08 -51.61 -5.68
C GLY A 70 -34.83 -50.89 -4.53
N VAL A 71 -35.98 -50.24 -4.75
CA VAL A 71 -36.52 -49.20 -3.82
C VAL A 71 -38.06 -49.09 -3.74
N GLN A 72 -38.65 -49.06 -2.53
CA GLN A 72 -39.61 -48.04 -2.02
C GLN A 72 -40.09 -48.27 -0.56
N GLY A 73 -40.52 -47.19 0.12
CA GLY A 73 -41.11 -47.20 1.49
C GLY A 73 -40.11 -47.12 2.66
N VAL A 74 -40.19 -46.11 3.55
CA VAL A 74 -39.10 -45.82 4.53
C VAL A 74 -39.56 -45.24 5.88
N ARG A 75 -38.88 -45.61 6.97
CA ARG A 75 -39.04 -45.08 8.35
C ARG A 75 -38.20 -43.81 8.59
N GLY A 76 -38.77 -42.80 9.27
CA GLY A 76 -38.23 -41.43 9.33
C GLY A 76 -36.79 -41.25 9.86
N SER A 77 -36.37 -41.97 10.90
CA SER A 77 -35.02 -41.79 11.49
C SER A 77 -33.87 -42.13 10.54
N VAL A 78 -34.03 -43.17 9.72
CA VAL A 78 -33.02 -43.57 8.71
C VAL A 78 -32.99 -42.58 7.54
N ARG A 79 -34.14 -41.97 7.20
CA ARG A 79 -34.22 -40.90 6.17
C ARG A 79 -33.40 -39.67 6.57
N ILE A 80 -33.35 -39.30 7.85
CA ILE A 80 -32.56 -38.15 8.33
C ILE A 80 -31.06 -38.40 8.12
N ILE A 81 -30.55 -39.57 8.49
CA ILE A 81 -29.12 -39.91 8.32
C ILE A 81 -28.75 -39.93 6.82
N ALA A 82 -29.58 -40.55 5.98
CA ALA A 82 -29.36 -40.62 4.53
C ALA A 82 -29.51 -39.29 3.78
N THR A 83 -30.21 -38.28 4.36
CA THR A 83 -30.28 -36.93 3.77
C THR A 83 -29.10 -36.05 4.19
N LEU A 84 -28.52 -36.28 5.37
CA LEU A 84 -27.38 -35.51 5.87
C LEU A 84 -26.10 -35.68 5.02
N GLU A 85 -25.90 -36.87 4.44
CA GLU A 85 -24.80 -37.15 3.50
C GLU A 85 -24.81 -36.20 2.28
N TRP A 86 -25.97 -36.07 1.62
CA TRP A 86 -26.15 -35.18 0.48
C TRP A 86 -26.00 -33.69 0.85
N ILE A 87 -26.48 -33.29 2.04
CA ILE A 87 -26.32 -31.92 2.55
C ILE A 87 -24.85 -31.61 2.78
N LEU A 88 -24.07 -32.54 3.37
CA LEU A 88 -22.65 -32.31 3.63
C LEU A 88 -21.81 -32.30 2.36
N LEU A 89 -22.09 -33.20 1.41
CA LEU A 89 -21.43 -33.19 0.09
C LEU A 89 -21.75 -31.90 -0.69
N SER A 90 -22.99 -31.41 -0.62
CA SER A 90 -23.38 -30.11 -1.20
C SER A 90 -22.64 -28.94 -0.54
N LEU A 91 -22.62 -28.88 0.81
CA LEU A 91 -21.88 -27.85 1.56
C LEU A 91 -20.40 -27.82 1.17
N ILE A 92 -19.78 -28.98 0.96
CA ILE A 92 -18.37 -29.11 0.60
C ILE A 92 -18.13 -28.72 -0.86
N SER A 93 -19.06 -29.03 -1.77
CA SER A 93 -19.02 -28.56 -3.16
C SER A 93 -19.23 -27.05 -3.31
N VAL A 94 -19.91 -26.39 -2.36
CA VAL A 94 -19.97 -24.92 -2.29
C VAL A 94 -18.68 -24.37 -1.66
N THR A 95 -18.17 -25.03 -0.61
CA THR A 95 -16.94 -24.67 0.09
C THR A 95 -15.71 -24.69 -0.84
N SER A 96 -15.58 -25.68 -1.73
CA SER A 96 -14.48 -25.78 -2.70
C SER A 96 -14.40 -24.58 -3.65
N ILE A 97 -15.54 -23.95 -3.95
CA ILE A 97 -15.64 -22.77 -4.81
C ILE A 97 -15.46 -21.49 -3.98
N VAL A 98 -16.17 -21.36 -2.87
CA VAL A 98 -16.20 -20.12 -2.06
C VAL A 98 -14.88 -19.85 -1.33
N THR A 99 -14.17 -20.89 -0.87
CA THR A 99 -12.95 -20.68 -0.06
C THR A 99 -11.80 -20.06 -0.88
N PRO A 100 -11.47 -20.53 -2.10
CA PRO A 100 -10.44 -19.90 -2.94
C PRO A 100 -10.71 -18.42 -3.26
N LEU A 101 -11.97 -17.99 -3.38
CA LEU A 101 -12.33 -16.57 -3.60
C LEU A 101 -11.91 -15.66 -2.44
N GLY A 102 -11.66 -16.19 -1.24
CA GLY A 102 -11.14 -15.43 -0.11
C GLY A 102 -9.66 -15.07 -0.20
N LEU A 103 -8.89 -15.72 -1.09
CA LEU A 103 -7.45 -15.49 -1.25
C LEU A 103 -7.17 -14.25 -2.09
N TYR A 104 -6.30 -13.37 -1.59
CA TYR A 104 -5.81 -12.20 -2.32
C TYR A 104 -4.33 -11.95 -2.04
N GLN A 105 -3.69 -11.18 -2.91
CA GLN A 105 -2.30 -10.78 -2.77
C GLN A 105 -2.20 -9.31 -2.39
N THR A 106 -1.24 -9.01 -1.53
CA THR A 106 -0.93 -7.65 -1.11
C THR A 106 0.58 -7.52 -0.92
N VAL A 107 1.12 -6.38 -1.31
CA VAL A 107 2.52 -6.03 -1.07
C VAL A 107 2.60 -5.37 0.29
N LEU A 108 3.38 -5.94 1.20
CA LEU A 108 3.48 -5.50 2.59
C LEU A 108 4.94 -5.32 3.02
N PRO A 109 5.23 -4.36 3.91
CA PRO A 109 6.57 -4.22 4.49
C PRO A 109 6.95 -5.50 5.24
N GLN A 110 8.21 -5.89 5.14
CA GLN A 110 8.77 -7.00 5.91
C GLN A 110 8.93 -6.58 7.38
N ASP A 111 8.49 -7.43 8.32
CA ASP A 111 8.47 -7.12 9.76
C ASP A 111 9.86 -7.09 10.43
N ARG A 112 10.92 -7.22 9.63
CA ARG A 112 12.32 -7.07 10.02
C ARG A 112 13.01 -6.18 9.00
N LEU A 113 13.80 -5.24 9.50
CA LEU A 113 14.73 -4.46 8.69
C LEU A 113 15.74 -5.41 8.03
N LYS A 114 16.09 -5.12 6.77
CA LYS A 114 17.15 -5.79 6.03
C LYS A 114 18.28 -4.80 5.81
N GLU A 115 19.49 -5.19 6.12
CA GLU A 115 20.68 -4.43 5.74
C GLU A 115 20.96 -4.58 4.24
N GLU A 116 21.13 -3.45 3.55
CA GLU A 116 21.51 -3.39 2.13
C GLU A 116 22.65 -2.38 1.91
N THR A 117 23.48 -2.62 0.90
CA THR A 117 24.55 -1.68 0.51
C THR A 117 23.98 -0.63 -0.45
N PHE A 118 24.12 0.65 -0.11
CA PHE A 118 23.65 1.74 -0.96
C PHE A 118 24.67 2.12 -2.05
N SER A 119 24.18 2.69 -3.15
CA SER A 119 24.97 3.25 -4.25
C SER A 119 24.55 4.69 -4.55
N TYR A 120 25.41 5.45 -5.26
CA TYR A 120 25.08 6.82 -5.69
C TYR A 120 24.02 6.81 -6.80
N ALA A 121 22.92 7.51 -6.58
CA ALA A 121 21.83 7.68 -7.53
C ALA A 121 22.09 8.92 -8.39
N LYS A 122 22.61 8.70 -9.61
CA LYS A 122 22.91 9.79 -10.54
C LYS A 122 21.62 10.44 -11.04
N ASP A 123 21.52 11.75 -10.87
CA ASP A 123 20.54 12.63 -11.53
C ASP A 123 20.83 12.73 -13.04
N LEU A 124 19.78 12.61 -13.87
CA LEU A 124 19.83 12.73 -15.33
C LEU A 124 19.03 13.93 -15.86
N SER A 125 18.36 14.67 -14.98
CA SER A 125 17.62 15.91 -15.29
C SER A 125 18.57 17.07 -15.65
N PRO A 126 18.05 18.23 -16.12
CA PRO A 126 18.85 19.44 -16.30
C PRO A 126 19.62 19.87 -15.04
N MET A 127 19.07 19.61 -13.84
CA MET A 127 19.74 19.90 -12.56
C MET A 127 21.00 19.04 -12.41
N GLY A 128 20.92 17.74 -12.72
CA GLY A 128 22.05 16.82 -12.71
C GLY A 128 23.09 17.13 -13.78
N LEU A 129 22.66 17.45 -15.00
CA LEU A 129 23.54 17.75 -16.12
C LEU A 129 24.26 19.10 -15.98
N GLY A 130 23.63 20.10 -15.37
CA GLY A 130 24.23 21.41 -15.10
C GLY A 130 25.05 21.50 -13.81
N THR A 131 25.03 20.46 -12.96
CA THR A 131 25.82 20.44 -11.72
C THR A 131 27.28 20.09 -12.02
N LEU A 132 28.20 20.99 -11.69
CA LEU A 132 29.63 20.74 -11.90
C LEU A 132 30.13 19.61 -11.00
N PRO A 133 31.08 18.77 -11.47
CA PRO A 133 31.73 17.78 -10.62
C PRO A 133 32.41 18.47 -9.42
N ARG A 134 32.31 17.84 -8.26
CA ARG A 134 32.94 18.34 -7.03
C ARG A 134 34.46 18.22 -7.15
N ARG A 135 35.18 19.20 -6.61
CA ARG A 135 36.64 19.29 -6.66
C ARG A 135 37.22 19.50 -5.27
N ASN A 136 37.88 18.46 -4.75
CA ASN A 136 38.43 18.44 -3.40
C ASN A 136 39.86 19.03 -3.34
N ASP A 137 40.43 19.41 -4.49
CA ASP A 137 41.80 19.94 -4.66
C ASP A 137 41.96 21.43 -4.30
N PHE A 138 40.87 22.18 -4.14
CA PHE A 138 40.89 23.61 -3.76
C PHE A 138 40.27 23.92 -2.40
N GLY A 139 39.56 22.96 -1.78
CA GLY A 139 38.85 23.17 -0.51
C GLY A 139 37.73 24.23 -0.57
N LEU A 140 37.36 24.74 0.60
CA LEU A 140 36.45 25.89 0.75
C LEU A 140 37.25 27.18 0.91
N SER A 141 36.80 28.25 0.26
CA SER A 141 37.33 29.61 0.42
C SER A 141 36.33 30.50 1.16
N ARG A 142 36.84 31.39 2.01
CA ARG A 142 36.10 32.46 2.71
C ARG A 142 36.77 33.81 2.43
N PHE A 143 35.96 34.85 2.19
CA PHE A 143 36.44 36.22 1.97
C PHE A 143 35.58 37.20 2.75
N CYS A 144 36.22 38.12 3.47
CA CYS A 144 35.61 39.09 4.36
C CYS A 144 36.20 40.45 4.01
N PHE A 145 35.38 41.41 3.57
CA PHE A 145 35.88 42.67 3.02
C PHE A 145 34.76 43.70 2.88
N GLY A 146 35.11 44.99 2.88
CA GLY A 146 34.16 46.08 2.71
C GLY A 146 34.68 47.21 1.82
N TYR A 147 34.29 48.44 2.14
CA TYR A 147 34.94 49.65 1.59
C TYR A 147 36.35 49.89 2.15
N LYS A 148 36.69 49.17 3.22
CA LYS A 148 38.02 49.06 3.81
C LYS A 148 38.36 47.56 3.97
N PRO A 149 39.66 47.18 3.99
CA PRO A 149 40.04 45.81 4.31
C PRO A 149 39.61 45.45 5.74
N GLU A 150 39.17 44.20 5.90
CA GLU A 150 38.83 43.59 7.19
C GLU A 150 39.40 42.16 7.14
N ILE A 151 39.98 41.64 8.21
CA ILE A 151 40.50 40.26 8.21
C ILE A 151 39.36 39.29 8.51
N CYS A 152 39.21 38.21 7.73
CA CYS A 152 38.33 37.11 8.11
C CYS A 152 38.71 36.55 9.49
N PRO A 153 37.74 36.35 10.39
CA PRO A 153 37.94 35.63 11.65
C PRO A 153 38.86 34.40 11.55
N TRP A 154 39.91 34.40 12.38
CA TRP A 154 40.98 33.39 12.44
C TRP A 154 41.79 33.15 11.14
N SER A 155 41.70 34.01 10.12
CA SER A 155 42.55 33.92 8.91
C SER A 155 44.01 34.28 9.20
N GLU A 156 44.95 33.60 8.52
CA GLU A 156 46.40 33.85 8.54
C GLU A 156 46.81 35.07 7.68
N THR A 157 45.96 36.10 7.63
CA THR A 157 46.18 37.33 6.84
C THR A 157 46.84 38.40 7.70
N VAL A 158 48.02 38.86 7.30
CA VAL A 158 48.69 40.02 7.91
C VAL A 158 48.14 41.29 7.26
N PHE A 159 47.54 42.17 8.07
CA PHE A 159 47.05 43.48 7.66
C PHE A 159 47.82 44.57 8.41
N ILE A 160 48.23 45.61 7.68
CA ILE A 160 48.92 46.78 8.25
C ILE A 160 48.05 48.00 7.98
N GLU A 161 47.46 48.55 9.04
CA GLU A 161 46.66 49.78 9.02
C GLU A 161 47.49 50.91 9.63
N GLU A 162 47.74 51.97 8.86
CA GLU A 162 48.35 53.21 9.37
C GLU A 162 47.39 54.38 9.10
N SER A 163 46.72 54.85 10.15
CA SER A 163 45.78 55.97 10.08
C SER A 163 46.36 57.22 10.75
N ASN A 164 46.27 58.34 10.05
CA ASN A 164 46.72 59.65 10.49
C ASN A 164 45.59 60.68 10.25
N ALA A 165 45.71 61.90 10.79
CA ALA A 165 44.63 62.88 10.79
C ALA A 165 44.14 63.35 9.39
N THR A 166 44.88 63.00 8.32
CA THR A 166 44.57 63.36 6.93
C THR A 166 44.74 62.21 5.93
N ASP A 167 45.18 61.03 6.37
CA ASP A 167 45.61 59.95 5.47
C ASP A 167 45.35 58.57 6.10
N TYR A 168 45.09 57.57 5.26
CA TYR A 168 44.73 56.21 5.65
C TYR A 168 45.41 55.23 4.69
N THR A 169 46.44 54.53 5.16
CA THR A 169 47.10 53.47 4.40
C THR A 169 46.71 52.11 4.99
N ALA A 170 46.57 51.13 4.09
CA ALA A 170 45.99 49.82 4.39
C ALA A 170 46.65 48.79 3.48
N ASP A 171 47.69 48.13 3.98
CA ASP A 171 48.54 47.22 3.21
C ASP A 171 48.33 45.74 3.58
N LEU A 172 48.51 44.88 2.59
CA LEU A 172 48.39 43.42 2.65
C LEU A 172 49.69 42.83 2.07
N PRO A 173 50.83 42.93 2.79
CA PRO A 173 52.16 42.66 2.24
C PRO A 173 52.39 41.22 1.77
N GLU A 174 51.62 40.27 2.29
CA GLU A 174 51.62 38.86 1.85
C GLU A 174 50.39 38.47 1.02
N GLY A 175 49.50 39.44 0.75
CA GLY A 175 48.16 39.22 0.21
C GLY A 175 47.21 38.52 1.20
N TYR A 176 45.92 38.55 0.85
CA TYR A 176 44.83 38.00 1.65
C TYR A 176 44.76 36.47 1.58
N ASP A 177 44.55 35.80 2.71
CA ASP A 177 44.35 34.34 2.78
C ASP A 177 42.89 33.96 2.95
N VAL A 178 42.38 33.23 1.96
CA VAL A 178 40.98 32.80 1.87
C VAL A 178 40.72 31.40 2.44
N ARG A 179 41.74 30.70 2.97
CA ARG A 179 41.57 29.34 3.50
C ARG A 179 40.84 29.37 4.84
N ILE A 180 39.95 28.41 5.06
CA ILE A 180 39.26 28.25 6.35
C ILE A 180 40.13 27.38 7.28
N PRO A 181 40.51 27.84 8.49
CA PRO A 181 41.27 27.04 9.45
C PRO A 181 40.50 25.80 9.93
N GLN A 182 41.21 24.69 10.13
CA GLN A 182 40.62 23.41 10.56
C GLN A 182 39.91 23.52 11.93
N ASN A 183 40.44 24.34 12.84
CA ASN A 183 39.81 24.62 14.13
C ASN A 183 38.35 25.11 13.97
N ILE A 184 38.07 25.99 12.99
CA ILE A 184 36.70 26.44 12.70
C ILE A 184 35.85 25.26 12.19
N THR A 185 36.34 24.51 11.20
CA THR A 185 35.55 23.44 10.58
C THR A 185 35.21 22.34 11.56
N GLU A 186 36.13 22.02 12.49
CA GLU A 186 35.90 21.12 13.62
C GLU A 186 34.86 21.69 14.60
N ILE A 187 35.03 22.92 15.13
CA ILE A 187 34.12 23.49 16.12
C ILE A 187 32.67 23.53 15.63
N TYR A 188 32.42 24.01 14.42
CA TYR A 188 31.05 24.18 13.88
C TYR A 188 30.44 22.90 13.29
N SER A 189 31.19 21.78 13.25
CA SER A 189 30.68 20.47 12.83
C SER A 189 30.68 19.40 13.94
N ALA A 190 31.37 19.63 15.06
CA ALA A 190 31.57 18.64 16.13
C ALA A 190 30.27 18.02 16.68
N GLY A 191 29.16 18.77 16.68
CA GLY A 191 27.86 18.29 17.15
C GLY A 191 27.20 17.25 16.23
N LEU A 192 27.60 17.16 14.96
CA LEU A 192 27.11 16.15 14.01
C LEU A 192 27.46 14.72 14.45
N SER A 193 28.50 14.54 15.28
CA SER A 193 28.86 13.26 15.90
C SER A 193 27.76 12.64 16.79
N LYS A 194 26.74 13.44 17.18
CA LYS A 194 25.59 13.01 17.98
C LYS A 194 24.29 12.89 17.17
N LEU A 195 24.35 13.08 15.86
CA LEU A 195 23.22 13.07 14.93
C LEU A 195 23.36 11.96 13.90
N SER A 196 22.37 11.78 13.02
CA SER A 196 22.52 10.88 11.87
C SER A 196 23.65 11.35 10.95
N ASN A 197 24.45 10.41 10.43
CA ASN A 197 25.52 10.66 9.47
C ASN A 197 25.06 11.38 8.18
N THR A 198 23.75 11.42 7.94
CA THR A 198 23.08 12.09 6.80
C THR A 198 22.86 13.59 7.01
N VAL A 199 23.01 14.11 8.22
CA VAL A 199 22.85 15.55 8.49
C VAL A 199 24.07 16.30 7.94
N SER A 200 23.81 17.21 7.00
CA SER A 200 24.83 18.09 6.39
C SER A 200 25.31 19.17 7.39
N SER A 201 26.59 19.53 7.30
CA SER A 201 27.17 20.74 7.89
C SER A 201 26.95 21.97 6.99
N VAL A 202 27.19 23.18 7.52
CA VAL A 202 27.35 24.40 6.71
C VAL A 202 28.45 24.25 5.64
N PHE A 203 29.47 23.44 5.93
CA PHE A 203 30.60 23.16 5.03
C PHE A 203 30.27 22.08 3.97
N ASP A 204 29.18 21.31 4.15
CA ASP A 204 28.68 20.37 3.15
C ASP A 204 27.79 21.07 2.10
N ILE A 205 27.46 22.35 2.29
CA ILE A 205 26.69 23.19 1.37
C ILE A 205 27.65 23.94 0.43
N GLN A 206 27.57 23.66 -0.87
CA GLN A 206 28.42 24.25 -1.89
C GLN A 206 27.61 24.87 -3.05
N TRP A 207 28.21 25.80 -3.78
CA TRP A 207 27.62 26.34 -5.02
C TRP A 207 27.50 25.24 -6.09
N ARG A 208 26.36 25.18 -6.78
CA ARG A 208 26.09 24.20 -7.86
C ARG A 208 27.02 24.43 -9.05
N THR A 209 27.15 25.69 -9.46
CA THR A 209 28.13 26.18 -10.43
C THR A 209 29.21 27.02 -9.73
N TYR A 210 30.43 27.01 -10.26
CA TYR A 210 31.58 27.69 -9.66
C TYR A 210 32.69 27.88 -10.70
N ARG A 211 33.58 28.83 -10.44
CA ARG A 211 34.73 29.14 -11.31
C ARG A 211 36.02 29.25 -10.49
N LYS A 212 37.16 29.10 -11.16
CA LYS A 212 38.49 29.06 -10.54
C LYS A 212 39.20 30.40 -10.74
N VAL A 213 39.68 31.00 -9.65
CA VAL A 213 40.59 32.14 -9.68
C VAL A 213 42.02 31.61 -9.68
N LEU A 214 42.86 32.10 -10.62
CA LEU A 214 44.26 31.70 -10.76
C LEU A 214 45.24 32.76 -10.23
N LYS A 215 44.88 34.04 -10.35
CA LYS A 215 45.56 35.19 -9.77
C LYS A 215 44.52 36.29 -9.52
N SER A 216 44.74 37.06 -8.46
CA SER A 216 44.00 38.27 -8.10
C SER A 216 45.01 39.30 -7.59
N SER A 217 44.66 40.58 -7.58
CA SER A 217 45.52 41.67 -7.08
C SER A 217 45.53 41.80 -5.55
N ILE A 218 44.61 41.13 -4.85
CA ILE A 218 44.41 41.26 -3.39
C ILE A 218 44.79 39.96 -2.65
N MET A 219 44.82 38.83 -3.35
CA MET A 219 44.98 37.50 -2.75
C MET A 219 46.45 37.08 -2.66
N ARG A 220 46.81 36.31 -1.63
CA ARG A 220 48.15 35.75 -1.42
C ARG A 220 48.65 35.02 -2.67
N GLU A 221 49.84 35.40 -3.17
CA GLU A 221 50.35 34.91 -4.45
C GLU A 221 50.52 33.37 -4.45
N GLY A 222 50.27 32.76 -5.60
CA GLY A 222 50.41 31.31 -5.78
C GLY A 222 49.26 30.46 -5.20
N GLN A 223 48.27 31.06 -4.54
CA GLN A 223 47.09 30.33 -4.03
C GLN A 223 45.88 30.44 -4.99
N PRO A 224 45.64 29.46 -5.90
CA PRO A 224 44.41 29.39 -6.66
C PRO A 224 43.25 28.90 -5.79
N TYR A 225 42.06 29.49 -5.95
CA TYR A 225 40.87 29.17 -5.16
C TYR A 225 39.61 29.13 -6.04
N LEU A 226 38.51 28.63 -5.47
CA LEU A 226 37.19 28.65 -6.10
C LEU A 226 36.37 29.83 -5.61
N ILE A 227 35.42 30.28 -6.43
CA ILE A 227 34.40 31.28 -6.10
C ILE A 227 33.05 30.84 -6.69
N GLY A 228 31.96 31.39 -6.16
CA GLY A 228 30.63 31.19 -6.71
C GLY A 228 30.48 31.66 -8.16
N ASP A 229 29.62 30.95 -8.87
CA ASP A 229 29.03 31.31 -10.16
C ASP A 229 27.55 30.88 -10.10
N TYR A 230 26.68 31.44 -10.94
CA TYR A 230 25.28 31.01 -11.02
C TYR A 230 24.82 30.90 -12.46
N ARG A 231 24.14 29.80 -12.77
CA ARG A 231 23.34 29.62 -13.97
C ARG A 231 22.06 28.89 -13.57
N HIS A 232 20.92 29.49 -13.88
CA HIS A 232 19.64 28.81 -13.75
C HIS A 232 19.57 27.60 -14.71
N LEU A 233 19.05 26.46 -14.22
CA LEU A 233 19.00 25.18 -14.91
C LEU A 233 17.56 24.70 -15.14
N SER A 234 16.67 24.88 -14.16
CA SER A 234 15.28 24.43 -14.24
C SER A 234 14.39 25.22 -13.27
N GLN A 235 13.23 25.65 -13.77
CA GLN A 235 12.22 26.38 -12.98
C GLN A 235 11.24 25.36 -12.40
N LEU A 236 11.32 25.16 -11.08
CA LEU A 236 10.55 24.19 -10.29
C LEU A 236 9.34 24.83 -9.59
N VAL A 237 9.25 26.18 -9.57
CA VAL A 237 8.27 26.99 -8.84
C VAL A 237 6.79 26.61 -9.06
N LEU A 238 6.47 25.94 -10.18
CA LEU A 238 5.12 25.48 -10.54
C LEU A 238 4.80 24.04 -10.11
N ASN A 239 5.79 23.22 -9.73
CA ASN A 239 5.64 21.76 -9.65
C ASN A 239 4.78 21.24 -8.48
N ASP A 240 4.61 22.03 -7.41
CA ASP A 240 3.91 21.67 -6.17
C ASP A 240 4.24 20.25 -5.66
N ALA A 241 5.54 19.97 -5.50
CA ALA A 241 6.08 18.63 -5.33
C ALA A 241 7.17 18.54 -4.23
N TRP A 242 7.55 17.30 -3.93
CA TRP A 242 8.76 16.95 -3.21
C TRP A 242 9.67 16.22 -4.19
N GLU A 243 10.76 16.86 -4.62
CA GLU A 243 11.56 16.41 -5.75
C GLU A 243 13.02 16.16 -5.35
N ALA A 244 13.55 15.00 -5.72
CA ALA A 244 14.97 14.69 -5.60
C ALA A 244 15.73 15.21 -6.84
N VAL A 245 16.63 16.17 -6.65
CA VAL A 245 17.52 16.70 -7.69
C VAL A 245 18.97 16.58 -7.23
N ALA A 246 19.96 16.72 -8.11
CA ALA A 246 21.37 16.59 -7.74
C ALA A 246 21.74 17.41 -6.49
N GLY A 247 22.06 16.71 -5.40
CA GLY A 247 22.47 17.28 -4.11
C GLY A 247 21.37 17.86 -3.22
N LEU A 248 20.08 17.86 -3.63
CA LEU A 248 18.99 18.48 -2.86
C LEU A 248 17.66 17.72 -2.93
N ILE A 249 16.89 17.82 -1.86
CA ILE A 249 15.44 17.60 -1.86
C ILE A 249 14.76 18.96 -1.93
N VAL A 250 14.07 19.25 -3.03
CA VAL A 250 13.34 20.50 -3.22
C VAL A 250 11.89 20.30 -2.78
N ASN A 251 11.36 21.21 -1.98
CA ASN A 251 10.01 21.13 -1.45
C ASN A 251 9.21 22.38 -1.87
N THR A 252 8.58 22.33 -3.04
CA THR A 252 7.77 23.46 -3.54
C THR A 252 6.37 23.50 -2.92
N LYS A 253 5.96 22.47 -2.17
CA LYS A 253 4.70 22.47 -1.40
C LYS A 253 4.74 23.43 -0.20
N THR A 254 5.72 23.25 0.70
CA THR A 254 5.86 24.09 1.91
C THR A 254 6.96 25.14 1.80
N CYS A 255 7.67 25.19 0.66
CA CYS A 255 8.91 25.94 0.44
C CYS A 255 10.10 25.41 1.26
N GLY A 256 11.32 25.60 0.73
CA GLY A 256 12.56 25.14 1.33
C GLY A 256 13.29 24.01 0.59
N ILE A 257 14.55 23.80 0.98
CA ILE A 257 15.44 22.77 0.42
C ILE A 257 16.14 21.95 1.51
N GLY A 258 16.25 20.64 1.30
CA GLY A 258 16.96 19.69 2.16
C GLY A 258 18.28 19.25 1.53
N PHE A 259 19.37 19.23 2.31
CA PHE A 259 20.73 18.98 1.80
C PHE A 259 21.12 17.51 1.89
N ARG A 260 21.02 16.80 0.75
CA ARG A 260 21.34 15.37 0.60
C ARG A 260 21.93 15.06 -0.77
N ASN A 261 23.14 14.52 -0.79
CA ASN A 261 23.72 13.87 -1.97
C ASN A 261 23.15 12.44 -2.09
N HIS A 262 22.49 12.13 -3.21
CA HIS A 262 21.53 11.04 -3.24
C HIS A 262 22.16 9.65 -3.35
N THR A 263 21.88 8.82 -2.36
CA THR A 263 22.18 7.38 -2.36
C THR A 263 20.90 6.55 -2.29
N THR A 264 20.90 5.36 -2.90
CA THR A 264 19.74 4.44 -2.97
C THR A 264 20.16 2.98 -2.74
N PRO A 265 19.27 2.12 -2.23
CA PRO A 265 19.50 0.67 -2.19
C PRO A 265 19.47 0.08 -3.62
N PRO A 266 19.89 -1.18 -3.82
CA PRO A 266 19.72 -1.87 -5.09
C PRO A 266 18.23 -1.97 -5.51
N PRO A 267 17.93 -2.13 -6.81
CA PRO A 267 16.56 -2.31 -7.27
C PRO A 267 15.97 -3.62 -6.74
N LEU A 268 14.91 -3.52 -5.93
CA LEU A 268 14.21 -4.66 -5.31
C LEU A 268 12.82 -4.84 -5.94
N PRO A 269 12.33 -6.09 -6.13
CA PRO A 269 11.21 -6.40 -7.02
C PRO A 269 9.83 -5.89 -6.59
N PHE A 270 9.70 -5.37 -5.37
CA PHE A 270 8.50 -4.70 -4.86
C PHE A 270 8.84 -3.32 -4.25
N GLY A 271 10.06 -2.82 -4.51
CA GLY A 271 10.63 -1.65 -3.89
C GLY A 271 11.03 -1.81 -2.41
N SER A 272 11.40 -0.69 -1.80
CA SER A 272 11.76 -0.59 -0.39
C SER A 272 11.48 0.82 0.17
N THR A 273 11.50 0.96 1.50
CA THR A 273 11.40 2.25 2.22
C THR A 273 12.43 2.33 3.34
N TRP A 274 12.86 3.55 3.67
CA TRP A 274 13.73 3.85 4.82
C TRP A 274 13.61 5.33 5.21
N THR A 275 14.18 5.70 6.35
CA THR A 275 14.14 7.06 6.91
C THR A 275 15.54 7.62 7.13
N GLU A 276 15.72 8.92 6.91
CA GLU A 276 16.95 9.66 7.23
C GLU A 276 16.63 11.01 7.85
N ASP A 277 17.48 11.47 8.77
CA ASP A 277 17.42 12.86 9.27
C ASP A 277 18.32 13.76 8.43
N ILE A 278 17.77 14.88 7.97
CA ILE A 278 18.36 15.75 6.95
C ILE A 278 18.26 17.21 7.42
N LEU A 279 19.31 17.98 7.16
CA LEU A 279 19.30 19.43 7.32
C LEU A 279 18.44 20.06 6.22
N PHE A 280 17.39 20.78 6.61
CA PHE A 280 16.59 21.65 5.75
C PHE A 280 16.90 23.11 6.05
N ILE A 281 16.97 23.93 5.00
CA ILE A 281 16.89 25.39 5.11
C ILE A 281 15.63 25.84 4.37
N GLU A 282 14.78 26.58 5.08
CA GLU A 282 13.46 26.99 4.60
C GLU A 282 13.33 28.51 4.72
N PRO A 283 12.65 29.18 3.77
CA PRO A 283 12.26 30.57 3.93
C PRO A 283 11.03 30.64 4.85
N GLU A 284 10.99 31.64 5.71
CA GLU A 284 9.83 31.98 6.52
C GLU A 284 9.51 33.44 6.25
N THR A 285 8.31 33.72 5.75
CA THR A 285 7.86 35.07 5.40
C THR A 285 6.49 35.26 6.02
N GLU A 286 6.28 36.40 6.66
CA GLU A 286 4.99 36.87 7.13
C GLU A 286 4.72 38.23 6.48
N CYS A 287 3.48 38.43 6.03
CA CYS A 287 3.04 39.67 5.38
C CYS A 287 1.83 40.24 6.11
N VAL A 288 1.75 41.56 6.18
CA VAL A 288 0.59 42.30 6.68
C VAL A 288 -0.01 43.13 5.54
N ASP A 289 -1.33 43.23 5.53
CA ASP A 289 -2.04 44.17 4.66
C ASP A 289 -1.81 45.60 5.19
N LEU A 290 -1.57 46.53 4.27
CA LEU A 290 -1.41 47.94 4.61
C LEU A 290 -2.72 48.73 4.59
N ASN A 291 -3.86 48.14 4.16
CA ASN A 291 -5.09 48.86 3.82
C ASN A 291 -4.85 49.98 2.80
N ILE A 292 -4.01 49.69 1.81
CA ILE A 292 -3.66 50.58 0.69
C ILE A 292 -3.80 49.75 -0.59
N THR A 293 -4.46 50.30 -1.61
CA THR A 293 -4.56 49.66 -2.94
C THR A 293 -3.85 50.47 -4.01
N LEU A 294 -3.37 49.76 -5.03
CA LEU A 294 -2.96 50.33 -6.30
C LEU A 294 -4.15 50.19 -7.27
N ASP A 295 -4.79 51.31 -7.59
CA ASP A 295 -6.00 51.36 -8.40
C ASP A 295 -5.68 51.87 -9.81
N PHE A 296 -6.25 51.22 -10.84
CA PHE A 296 -5.99 51.57 -12.24
C PHE A 296 -7.12 51.16 -13.19
N SER A 297 -7.17 51.77 -14.37
CA SER A 297 -8.13 51.43 -15.43
C SER A 297 -7.43 51.03 -16.73
N ILE A 298 -8.05 50.15 -17.51
CA ILE A 298 -7.46 49.58 -18.73
C ILE A 298 -8.10 50.24 -19.96
N PRO A 299 -7.34 50.95 -20.81
CA PRO A 299 -7.92 51.79 -21.85
C PRO A 299 -8.59 50.97 -22.97
N LEU A 300 -9.69 51.50 -23.51
CA LEU A 300 -10.46 50.90 -24.61
C LEU A 300 -9.79 50.99 -25.99
N ALA A 301 -8.64 51.67 -26.12
CA ALA A 301 -7.97 51.92 -27.40
C ALA A 301 -6.47 51.65 -27.30
N VAL A 302 -5.94 50.92 -28.30
CA VAL A 302 -4.55 50.39 -28.34
C VAL A 302 -3.64 51.26 -29.24
N ASP A 303 -3.97 52.54 -29.39
CA ASP A 303 -3.32 53.44 -30.35
C ASP A 303 -1.92 53.94 -29.90
N LYS A 304 -1.48 53.53 -28.70
CA LYS A 304 -0.15 53.77 -28.12
C LYS A 304 0.31 52.50 -27.37
N HIS A 305 1.54 52.51 -26.87
CA HIS A 305 2.07 51.42 -26.04
C HIS A 305 1.21 51.20 -24.77
N GLU A 306 1.43 50.08 -24.10
CA GLU A 306 0.61 49.47 -23.03
C GLU A 306 0.56 50.30 -21.73
N ASP A 307 0.10 51.55 -21.83
CA ASP A 307 0.00 52.51 -20.75
C ASP A 307 -1.23 52.24 -19.88
N ILE A 308 -0.99 51.77 -18.66
CA ILE A 308 -1.99 51.69 -17.60
C ILE A 308 -2.55 53.09 -17.31
N SER A 309 -3.88 53.26 -17.40
CA SER A 309 -4.53 54.56 -17.21
C SER A 309 -5.02 54.77 -15.79
N ASN A 310 -5.12 56.04 -15.35
CA ASN A 310 -5.59 56.45 -14.03
C ASN A 310 -4.87 55.79 -12.82
N LEU A 311 -3.63 55.33 -13.01
CA LEU A 311 -2.83 54.70 -11.96
C LEU A 311 -2.72 55.60 -10.72
N SER A 312 -3.24 55.12 -9.60
CA SER A 312 -3.31 55.86 -8.34
C SER A 312 -3.11 54.93 -7.13
N ILE A 313 -2.72 55.52 -6.00
CA ILE A 313 -2.55 54.81 -4.73
C ILE A 313 -3.64 55.32 -3.79
N THR A 314 -4.54 54.43 -3.37
CA THR A 314 -5.70 54.76 -2.54
C THR A 314 -5.48 54.27 -1.11
N ASP A 315 -5.53 55.19 -0.15
CA ASP A 315 -5.45 54.89 1.28
C ASP A 315 -6.85 54.57 1.83
N HIS A 316 -7.11 53.29 2.18
CA HIS A 316 -8.34 52.85 2.84
C HIS A 316 -8.25 52.94 4.36
N GLY A 317 -7.22 53.60 4.88
CA GLY A 317 -7.01 53.85 6.31
C GLY A 317 -5.66 53.36 6.84
N GLY A 318 -4.79 52.84 5.97
CA GLY A 318 -3.40 52.49 6.26
C GLY A 318 -2.58 53.65 6.80
N PHE A 319 -2.53 54.77 6.09
CA PHE A 319 -1.83 55.96 6.58
C PHE A 319 -2.69 56.76 7.56
N ALA A 320 -3.99 56.92 7.29
CA ALA A 320 -4.88 57.72 8.12
C ALA A 320 -5.02 57.18 9.57
N ASN A 321 -5.02 55.86 9.77
CA ASN A 321 -5.15 55.22 11.09
C ASN A 321 -3.84 54.61 11.62
N LEU A 322 -2.67 55.05 11.14
CA LEU A 322 -1.37 54.64 11.66
C LEU A 322 -1.33 54.74 13.20
N ALA A 323 -1.07 53.62 13.86
CA ALA A 323 -0.88 53.57 15.31
C ALA A 323 0.33 54.45 15.70
N LYS A 324 0.07 55.54 16.43
CA LYS A 324 1.09 56.52 16.82
C LYS A 324 1.87 56.11 18.06
N ASP A 325 1.38 55.09 18.76
CA ASP A 325 2.00 54.46 19.92
C ASP A 325 2.69 53.15 19.48
N ILE A 326 3.83 52.82 20.11
CA ILE A 326 4.64 51.65 19.76
C ILE A 326 3.84 50.36 20.00
N PRO A 327 3.56 49.51 18.98
CA PRO A 327 2.67 48.36 19.16
C PRO A 327 3.25 47.27 20.05
N SER A 328 2.54 46.92 21.13
CA SER A 328 2.65 45.60 21.76
C SER A 328 1.88 44.58 20.93
N ILE A 329 2.50 43.44 20.61
CA ILE A 329 1.98 42.43 19.67
C ILE A 329 0.54 41.99 20.02
N GLY A 330 -0.37 42.18 19.07
CA GLY A 330 -1.76 41.72 19.13
C GLY A 330 -2.36 41.58 17.73
N LEU A 331 -3.00 40.44 17.45
CA LEU A 331 -3.60 40.14 16.14
C LEU A 331 -4.98 40.79 15.99
N GLY A 332 -5.28 41.30 14.79
CA GLY A 332 -6.61 41.74 14.39
C GLY A 332 -6.82 41.54 12.88
N PRO A 333 -7.89 40.85 12.44
CA PRO A 333 -8.18 40.65 11.02
C PRO A 333 -9.04 41.79 10.46
N ILE A 334 -8.82 42.12 9.19
CA ILE A 334 -9.74 42.88 8.33
C ILE A 334 -9.93 42.09 7.03
N GLN A 335 -11.11 42.23 6.42
CA GLN A 335 -11.55 41.49 5.22
C GLN A 335 -12.43 42.45 4.40
N ILE A 336 -12.28 42.50 3.07
CA ILE A 336 -13.28 43.13 2.19
C ILE A 336 -13.19 42.69 0.72
N CYS A 337 -14.37 42.65 0.08
CA CYS A 337 -14.71 42.55 -1.35
C CYS A 337 -14.17 41.42 -2.24
N GLU A 338 -15.04 41.00 -3.17
CA GLU A 338 -14.76 40.09 -4.28
C GLU A 338 -14.04 40.84 -5.42
N ILE A 339 -13.18 40.12 -6.14
CA ILE A 339 -12.68 40.48 -7.47
C ILE A 339 -13.10 39.32 -8.39
N GLU A 340 -13.72 39.59 -9.53
CA GLU A 340 -14.18 38.53 -10.45
C GLU A 340 -13.00 37.78 -11.07
N HIS A 341 -13.17 36.47 -11.29
CA HIS A 341 -12.13 35.57 -11.79
C HIS A 341 -11.89 35.71 -13.30
N THR A 342 -11.38 36.86 -13.75
CA THR A 342 -10.93 37.07 -15.13
C THR A 342 -9.41 37.05 -15.24
N LEU A 343 -8.90 35.98 -15.87
CA LEU A 343 -7.49 35.81 -16.28
C LEU A 343 -7.05 36.80 -17.37
N LEU A 344 -8.01 37.54 -17.93
CA LEU A 344 -7.86 38.49 -19.00
C LEU A 344 -8.25 39.88 -18.51
N PHE A 345 -7.38 40.84 -18.79
CA PHE A 345 -7.62 42.26 -18.58
C PHE A 345 -8.59 42.80 -19.65
N ASP A 346 -9.89 42.75 -19.38
CA ASP A 346 -10.91 43.21 -20.33
C ASP A 346 -10.83 44.74 -20.56
N PRO A 347 -10.72 45.22 -21.82
CA PRO A 347 -10.60 46.65 -22.10
C PRO A 347 -11.80 47.46 -21.58
N GLY A 348 -11.53 48.56 -20.89
CA GLY A 348 -12.53 49.42 -20.25
C GLY A 348 -12.91 49.06 -18.82
N THR A 349 -12.25 48.07 -18.20
CA THR A 349 -12.45 47.71 -16.79
C THR A 349 -11.53 48.47 -15.84
N GLU A 350 -11.97 48.61 -14.58
CA GLU A 350 -11.23 49.18 -13.46
C GLU A 350 -10.76 48.05 -12.53
N TRP A 351 -9.54 48.18 -12.00
CA TRP A 351 -8.85 47.17 -11.21
C TRP A 351 -8.24 47.79 -9.95
N SER A 352 -8.15 46.99 -8.89
CA SER A 352 -7.59 47.38 -7.61
C SER A 352 -6.78 46.21 -7.05
N VAL A 353 -5.55 46.47 -6.60
CA VAL A 353 -4.63 45.44 -6.07
C VAL A 353 -4.13 45.86 -4.68
N PRO A 354 -4.29 45.02 -3.64
CA PRO A 354 -3.84 45.34 -2.28
C PRO A 354 -2.32 45.37 -2.16
N MET A 355 -1.79 46.30 -1.37
CA MET A 355 -0.37 46.42 -1.06
C MET A 355 -0.05 45.79 0.29
N TYR A 356 0.85 44.80 0.29
CA TYR A 356 1.35 44.15 1.51
C TYR A 356 2.74 44.67 1.90
N SER A 357 3.03 44.67 3.20
CA SER A 357 4.39 44.75 3.72
C SER A 357 4.80 43.39 4.28
N CYS A 358 5.92 42.85 3.82
CA CYS A 358 6.41 41.53 4.19
C CYS A 358 7.75 41.60 4.92
N ALA A 359 7.96 40.67 5.86
CA ALA A 359 9.23 40.43 6.52
C ALA A 359 9.60 38.96 6.38
N SER A 360 10.87 38.69 6.04
CA SER A 360 11.35 37.32 5.79
C SER A 360 12.63 36.99 6.56
N ALA A 361 12.73 35.73 6.96
CA ALA A 361 13.92 35.09 7.50
C ALA A 361 14.19 33.77 6.77
N SER A 362 15.35 33.15 7.05
CA SER A 362 15.62 31.78 6.65
C SER A 362 15.93 30.95 7.90
N LYS A 363 15.33 29.77 8.02
CA LYS A 363 15.51 28.88 9.19
C LYS A 363 16.18 27.58 8.77
N ALA A 364 17.21 27.18 9.51
CA ALA A 364 17.79 25.84 9.46
C ALA A 364 17.11 24.93 10.48
N SER A 365 16.70 23.73 10.08
CA SER A 365 16.08 22.74 10.97
C SER A 365 16.45 21.31 10.53
N ILE A 366 16.37 20.34 11.44
CA ILE A 366 16.56 18.92 11.11
C ILE A 366 15.20 18.25 10.98
N LYS A 367 14.99 17.54 9.86
CA LYS A 367 13.73 16.85 9.56
C LYS A 367 13.99 15.40 9.17
N THR A 368 13.14 14.50 9.63
CA THR A 368 13.15 13.10 9.21
C THR A 368 12.37 12.98 7.90
N VAL A 369 12.99 12.41 6.88
CA VAL A 369 12.40 12.16 5.55
C VAL A 369 12.19 10.67 5.36
N LEU A 370 11.00 10.29 4.86
CA LEU A 370 10.66 8.93 4.48
C LEU A 370 10.83 8.76 2.96
N PHE A 371 11.78 7.92 2.56
CA PHE A 371 12.04 7.59 1.16
C PHE A 371 11.37 6.29 0.76
N ARG A 372 10.96 6.21 -0.51
CA ARG A 372 10.53 5.01 -1.22
C ARG A 372 11.36 4.86 -2.49
N TYR A 373 11.77 3.63 -2.81
CA TYR A 373 12.57 3.35 -4.01
C TYR A 373 12.07 2.12 -4.76
N ASN A 374 11.89 2.23 -6.08
CA ASN A 374 11.40 1.15 -6.95
C ASN A 374 12.33 0.79 -8.13
N GLY A 375 13.47 1.49 -8.30
CA GLY A 375 14.63 0.94 -9.01
C GLY A 375 14.64 0.87 -10.55
N THR A 376 13.86 1.67 -11.27
CA THR A 376 13.85 1.63 -12.76
C THR A 376 14.72 2.72 -13.43
N GLU A 377 14.84 3.91 -12.84
CA GLU A 377 15.31 5.13 -13.52
C GLU A 377 16.29 5.97 -12.67
N SER A 378 17.27 5.31 -12.02
CA SER A 378 18.28 5.96 -11.18
C SER A 378 17.62 6.86 -10.11
N LEU A 379 17.80 8.19 -10.16
CA LEU A 379 17.21 9.12 -9.20
C LEU A 379 15.69 9.32 -9.37
N HIS A 380 15.14 9.21 -10.58
CA HIS A 380 13.70 9.42 -10.81
C HIS A 380 12.83 8.31 -10.19
N SER A 381 13.42 7.18 -9.78
CA SER A 381 12.74 6.15 -8.98
C SER A 381 12.85 6.34 -7.47
N LEU A 382 13.49 7.42 -7.00
CA LEU A 382 13.50 7.83 -5.60
C LEU A 382 12.35 8.80 -5.34
N ASP A 383 11.42 8.36 -4.50
CA ASP A 383 10.19 9.07 -4.16
C ASP A 383 10.25 9.51 -2.69
N ILE A 384 9.84 10.75 -2.41
CA ILE A 384 9.74 11.30 -1.06
C ILE A 384 8.28 11.12 -0.62
N VAL A 385 8.06 10.24 0.36
CA VAL A 385 6.71 9.90 0.83
C VAL A 385 6.24 10.83 1.96
N ASP A 386 7.16 11.36 2.75
CA ASP A 386 6.85 12.16 3.94
C ASP A 386 8.08 12.99 4.39
N ILE A 387 7.85 14.18 4.95
CA ILE A 387 8.88 15.06 5.53
C ILE A 387 8.34 15.59 6.87
N LYS A 388 8.97 15.23 7.99
CA LYS A 388 8.49 15.56 9.33
C LYS A 388 9.53 16.31 10.18
N PRO A 389 9.16 17.40 10.86
CA PRO A 389 10.03 18.00 11.87
C PRO A 389 10.24 17.02 13.03
N ILE A 390 11.47 16.92 13.51
CA ILE A 390 11.82 16.10 14.68
C ILE A 390 11.19 16.73 15.93
N LYS A 391 10.52 15.92 16.75
CA LYS A 391 9.97 16.34 18.05
C LYS A 391 10.89 15.87 19.17
N TYR A 392 11.63 16.79 19.74
CA TYR A 392 12.58 16.50 20.83
C TYR A 392 11.83 16.30 22.14
N SER A 393 12.10 15.20 22.85
CA SER A 393 11.39 14.87 24.10
C SER A 393 11.96 15.58 25.33
N ARG A 394 13.21 16.03 25.25
CA ARG A 394 13.94 16.70 26.33
C ARG A 394 14.82 17.80 25.73
N GLU A 395 15.13 18.83 26.51
CA GLU A 395 15.94 19.95 26.02
C GLU A 395 17.34 19.50 25.56
N GLU A 396 17.96 18.57 26.30
CA GLU A 396 19.29 18.03 25.99
C GLU A 396 19.38 17.26 24.66
N ASP A 397 18.24 16.76 24.15
CA ASP A 397 18.15 16.06 22.86
C ASP A 397 18.16 17.05 21.67
N LYS A 398 17.84 18.33 21.89
CA LYS A 398 17.87 19.37 20.84
C LYS A 398 19.31 19.70 20.43
N PRO A 399 19.57 19.99 19.14
CA PRO A 399 20.89 20.39 18.69
C PRO A 399 21.35 21.68 19.39
N LEU A 400 22.65 21.73 19.69
CA LEU A 400 23.33 22.93 20.19
C LEU A 400 23.88 23.69 18.98
N TRP A 401 23.13 24.66 18.51
CA TRP A 401 23.56 25.56 17.44
C TRP A 401 24.67 26.47 17.95
N ALA A 402 25.67 26.68 17.11
CA ALA A 402 26.71 27.69 17.28
C ALA A 402 26.59 28.71 16.15
N VAL A 403 26.74 29.99 16.49
CA VAL A 403 26.82 31.11 15.57
C VAL A 403 28.04 31.95 15.94
N GLU A 404 28.85 32.26 14.94
CA GLU A 404 30.03 33.09 15.06
C GLU A 404 29.65 34.54 15.45
N ASN A 405 30.37 35.11 16.42
CA ASN A 405 30.01 36.38 17.06
C ASN A 405 31.18 37.39 16.99
N TRP A 406 30.97 38.48 16.25
CA TRP A 406 31.97 39.53 16.02
C TRP A 406 31.35 40.93 16.01
N THR A 407 32.18 41.94 16.24
CA THR A 407 31.82 43.38 16.21
C THR A 407 31.75 43.96 14.79
N MET A 408 31.94 43.15 13.75
CA MET A 408 31.87 43.58 12.34
C MET A 408 30.42 43.79 11.88
N GLN A 409 30.21 44.67 10.91
CA GLN A 409 28.91 44.81 10.26
C GLN A 409 28.61 43.60 9.37
N LEU A 410 27.39 43.05 9.47
CA LEU A 410 26.93 41.90 8.66
C LEU A 410 27.04 42.13 7.14
N HIS A 411 27.08 43.39 6.70
CA HIS A 411 27.32 43.75 5.28
C HIS A 411 28.68 43.28 4.76
N TYR A 412 29.72 43.24 5.61
CA TYR A 412 31.07 42.79 5.26
C TYR A 412 31.31 41.31 5.56
N LEU A 413 30.44 40.69 6.37
CA LEU A 413 30.60 39.32 6.84
C LEU A 413 29.27 38.66 7.23
N ASN A 414 28.85 37.63 6.49
CA ASN A 414 27.86 36.69 6.98
C ASN A 414 28.55 35.68 7.96
N PRO A 415 28.02 35.51 9.19
CA PRO A 415 28.61 34.61 10.18
C PRO A 415 28.58 33.13 9.78
N ILE A 416 29.60 32.38 10.21
CA ILE A 416 29.55 30.92 10.23
C ILE A 416 28.55 30.47 11.30
N TRP A 417 27.78 29.44 10.96
CA TRP A 417 26.82 28.80 11.84
C TRP A 417 26.94 27.28 11.71
N GLY A 418 26.53 26.52 12.71
CA GLY A 418 26.64 25.06 12.69
C GLY A 418 26.13 24.41 13.96
N ILE A 419 26.47 23.13 14.17
CA ILE A 419 26.06 22.35 15.35
C ILE A 419 27.32 21.88 16.09
N THR A 420 27.44 22.24 17.37
CA THR A 420 28.66 22.03 18.15
C THR A 420 28.45 21.14 19.39
N LEU A 421 29.53 20.88 20.11
CA LEU A 421 29.53 20.20 21.41
C LEU A 421 29.54 21.22 22.55
N PRO A 422 28.94 20.92 23.72
CA PRO A 422 28.94 21.83 24.88
C PRO A 422 30.32 22.28 25.34
N GLU A 423 31.37 21.50 25.06
CA GLU A 423 32.77 21.82 25.35
C GLU A 423 33.25 23.09 24.63
N HIS A 424 32.74 23.38 23.43
CA HIS A 424 33.10 24.59 22.67
C HIS A 424 32.23 25.81 23.03
N ALA A 425 31.14 25.63 23.78
CA ALA A 425 30.16 26.68 24.05
C ALA A 425 30.69 27.87 24.88
N ASN A 426 31.83 27.69 25.55
CA ASN A 426 32.50 28.71 26.37
C ASN A 426 33.69 29.38 25.64
N GLN A 427 33.89 29.12 24.36
CA GLN A 427 34.98 29.75 23.58
C GLN A 427 34.64 31.21 23.22
N PRO A 428 35.64 32.12 23.16
CA PRO A 428 35.41 33.49 22.73
C PRO A 428 34.94 33.55 21.27
N ASN A 429 34.14 34.57 20.96
CA ASN A 429 33.62 34.86 19.62
C ASN A 429 32.67 33.79 19.04
N ILE A 430 32.05 32.99 19.91
CA ILE A 430 30.99 32.02 19.57
C ILE A 430 29.78 32.27 20.49
N SER A 431 28.62 32.45 19.89
CA SER A 431 27.32 32.42 20.58
C SER A 431 26.70 31.04 20.38
N THR A 432 26.15 30.41 21.44
CA THR A 432 25.46 29.12 21.31
C THR A 432 24.02 29.18 21.81
N ALA A 433 23.14 28.42 21.15
CA ALA A 433 21.72 28.32 21.46
C ALA A 433 21.25 26.87 21.26
N ARG A 434 20.50 26.35 22.25
CA ARG A 434 19.92 24.99 22.20
C ARG A 434 18.47 25.11 21.78
N GLN A 435 18.18 24.81 20.51
CA GLN A 435 16.88 25.07 19.88
C GLN A 435 16.59 24.03 18.80
N GLU A 436 15.31 23.84 18.45
CA GLU A 436 14.88 22.86 17.44
C GLU A 436 15.24 23.29 16.00
N PHE A 437 15.43 24.60 15.82
CA PHE A 437 15.82 25.25 14.59
C PHE A 437 16.69 26.48 14.92
N LEU A 438 17.35 27.04 13.90
CA LEU A 438 18.14 28.27 13.98
C LEU A 438 17.68 29.23 12.87
N TYR A 439 17.28 30.45 13.21
CA TYR A 439 17.18 31.52 12.21
C TYR A 439 18.59 31.93 11.78
N LEU A 440 18.86 31.89 10.47
CA LEU A 440 20.19 32.05 9.93
C LEU A 440 20.60 33.53 9.85
N PRO A 441 21.81 33.90 10.32
CA PRO A 441 22.25 35.29 10.40
C PRO A 441 22.75 35.79 9.05
N GLY A 442 22.25 36.93 8.56
CA GLY A 442 22.83 37.52 7.35
C GLY A 442 22.32 38.91 7.00
N HIS A 443 22.95 39.49 5.99
CA HIS A 443 22.61 40.82 5.48
C HIS A 443 21.76 40.72 4.20
N GLY A 444 20.63 41.43 4.15
CA GLY A 444 19.71 41.44 3.01
C GLY A 444 19.76 42.67 2.11
N ASN A 445 20.51 43.73 2.47
CA ASN A 445 20.53 44.99 1.72
C ASN A 445 21.69 45.06 0.72
N TYR A 446 21.61 44.26 -0.34
CA TYR A 446 22.53 44.33 -1.48
C TYR A 446 21.94 45.26 -2.55
N ARG A 447 22.71 46.26 -3.02
CA ARG A 447 22.26 47.19 -4.08
C ARG A 447 22.02 46.50 -5.43
N TYR A 448 22.70 45.37 -5.66
CA TYR A 448 22.48 44.45 -6.76
C TYR A 448 22.64 43.03 -6.21
N ALA A 449 21.55 42.34 -5.91
CA ALA A 449 21.62 40.95 -5.43
C ALA A 449 21.94 39.99 -6.58
N ILE A 450 22.79 38.99 -6.32
CA ILE A 450 23.15 37.90 -7.23
C ILE A 450 23.02 36.59 -6.42
N PRO A 451 22.50 35.48 -7.00
CA PRO A 451 22.28 34.23 -6.24
C PRO A 451 23.53 33.60 -5.63
N SER A 452 24.72 33.95 -6.11
CA SER A 452 26.02 33.41 -5.71
C SER A 452 26.96 34.51 -5.21
N ASN A 453 28.00 34.13 -4.45
CA ASN A 453 29.05 35.06 -4.05
C ASN A 453 30.28 34.90 -4.96
N GLU A 454 30.57 35.96 -5.72
CA GLU A 454 31.71 36.04 -6.65
C GLU A 454 33.09 36.10 -5.97
N ALA A 455 33.16 36.22 -4.64
CA ALA A 455 34.41 36.32 -3.91
C ALA A 455 34.76 35.09 -3.05
N GLN A 456 33.81 34.18 -2.78
CA GLN A 456 34.06 32.99 -1.93
C GLN A 456 33.25 31.75 -2.31
N PHE A 457 33.73 30.57 -1.92
CA PHE A 457 33.13 29.26 -2.21
C PHE A 457 32.39 28.64 -1.00
N LEU A 458 32.39 29.30 0.17
CA LEU A 458 31.59 28.94 1.34
C LEU A 458 30.10 29.32 1.13
N ALA A 459 29.38 28.54 0.33
CA ALA A 459 27.97 28.84 0.00
C ALA A 459 27.04 28.81 1.22
N GLY A 460 27.29 27.93 2.18
CA GLY A 460 26.46 27.72 3.37
C GLY A 460 26.26 28.91 4.30
N VAL A 461 27.09 29.97 4.22
CA VAL A 461 26.88 31.22 4.99
C VAL A 461 26.17 32.31 4.19
N ASP A 462 26.06 32.17 2.87
CA ASP A 462 25.69 33.28 1.96
C ASP A 462 24.36 33.08 1.22
N PHE A 463 24.07 31.85 0.77
CA PHE A 463 23.07 31.66 -0.29
C PHE A 463 21.67 32.13 0.13
N TYR A 464 21.27 31.82 1.37
CA TYR A 464 19.93 32.08 1.87
C TYR A 464 19.62 33.58 2.00
N SER A 465 20.56 34.39 2.48
CA SER A 465 20.41 35.84 2.66
C SER A 465 20.51 36.60 1.33
N ARG A 466 21.45 36.20 0.46
CA ARG A 466 21.58 36.76 -0.91
C ARG A 466 20.36 36.46 -1.78
N ILE A 467 19.83 35.25 -1.71
CA ILE A 467 18.66 34.85 -2.51
C ILE A 467 17.37 35.46 -1.93
N MET A 468 17.29 35.65 -0.61
CA MET A 468 16.19 36.42 -0.01
C MET A 468 16.20 37.87 -0.49
N ALA A 469 17.37 38.54 -0.48
CA ALA A 469 17.50 39.88 -1.04
C ALA A 469 17.06 39.96 -2.50
N LEU A 470 17.42 38.97 -3.31
CA LEU A 470 17.04 38.90 -4.72
C LEU A 470 15.54 38.62 -4.93
N ALA A 471 14.88 37.85 -4.06
CA ALA A 471 13.44 37.60 -4.14
C ALA A 471 12.61 38.89 -3.95
N TYR A 472 13.11 39.86 -3.17
CA TYR A 472 12.53 41.21 -3.02
C TYR A 472 12.95 42.20 -4.13
N GLN A 473 13.82 41.81 -5.07
CA GLN A 473 14.37 42.67 -6.14
C GLN A 473 13.97 42.21 -7.55
N GLN A 474 12.83 41.50 -7.68
CA GLN A 474 12.31 41.04 -8.98
C GLN A 474 11.62 42.19 -9.73
N ASP A 475 12.40 42.94 -10.52
CA ASP A 475 11.92 44.05 -11.36
C ASP A 475 11.84 43.63 -12.84
N PRO A 476 10.66 43.65 -13.49
CA PRO A 476 10.52 43.27 -14.90
C PRO A 476 11.28 44.18 -15.88
N SER A 477 11.67 45.40 -15.46
CA SER A 477 12.49 46.32 -16.26
C SER A 477 14.00 46.04 -16.16
N SER A 478 14.45 45.32 -15.12
CA SER A 478 15.88 45.07 -14.88
C SER A 478 16.50 43.96 -15.74
N VAL A 479 15.70 43.28 -16.56
CA VAL A 479 16.07 42.16 -17.46
C VAL A 479 17.23 42.51 -18.43
N SER A 480 17.53 43.79 -18.61
CA SER A 480 18.52 44.32 -19.56
C SER A 480 20.00 44.09 -19.20
N SER A 481 20.37 43.86 -17.93
CA SER A 481 21.79 43.88 -17.50
C SER A 481 22.40 42.50 -17.18
N THR A 482 21.73 41.65 -16.41
CA THR A 482 22.25 40.34 -15.96
C THR A 482 21.24 39.21 -16.13
N ARG A 483 21.36 38.46 -17.23
CA ARG A 483 20.51 37.30 -17.59
C ARG A 483 20.84 36.04 -16.77
N VAL A 484 20.83 36.18 -15.46
CA VAL A 484 21.35 35.19 -14.49
C VAL A 484 20.21 34.31 -13.96
N THR A 485 19.08 34.93 -13.58
CA THR A 485 17.82 34.28 -13.21
C THR A 485 16.78 34.30 -14.35
N PRO A 486 15.77 33.43 -14.33
CA PRO A 486 14.61 33.52 -15.23
C PRO A 486 13.68 34.66 -14.78
N ASP A 487 12.62 34.91 -15.57
CA ASP A 487 11.50 35.73 -15.11
C ASP A 487 10.70 35.01 -14.02
N TYR A 488 10.56 35.67 -12.86
CA TYR A 488 9.64 35.27 -11.80
C TYR A 488 8.45 36.23 -11.63
N SER A 489 8.33 37.31 -12.42
CA SER A 489 7.16 38.20 -12.40
C SER A 489 5.92 37.55 -13.04
N GLY A 490 6.14 36.64 -13.99
CA GLY A 490 5.08 36.01 -14.79
C GLY A 490 4.84 36.70 -16.14
N ALA A 491 5.50 37.82 -16.42
CA ALA A 491 5.43 38.52 -17.70
C ALA A 491 5.79 37.64 -18.91
N SER A 492 6.67 36.65 -18.76
CA SER A 492 6.97 35.66 -19.80
C SER A 492 6.36 34.27 -19.55
N ASN A 493 5.49 34.11 -18.56
CA ASN A 493 4.90 32.82 -18.18
C ASN A 493 3.50 32.99 -17.56
N LEU A 494 2.45 32.85 -18.38
CA LEU A 494 1.05 33.01 -17.98
C LEU A 494 0.61 32.05 -16.84
N ALA A 495 1.19 30.85 -16.76
CA ALA A 495 0.88 29.91 -15.68
C ALA A 495 1.48 30.37 -14.33
N LEU A 496 2.63 31.05 -14.36
CA LEU A 496 3.20 31.69 -13.18
C LEU A 496 2.42 32.95 -12.78
N TYR A 497 2.04 33.77 -13.77
CA TYR A 497 1.18 34.94 -13.57
C TYR A 497 -0.15 34.57 -12.89
N ASN A 498 -0.84 33.51 -13.36
CA ASN A 498 -2.08 33.03 -12.71
C ASN A 498 -1.84 32.64 -11.25
N LYS A 499 -0.77 31.86 -10.98
CA LYS A 499 -0.42 31.43 -9.63
C LYS A 499 -0.11 32.62 -8.70
N TRP A 500 0.43 33.71 -9.24
CA TRP A 500 0.67 34.94 -8.49
C TRP A 500 -0.59 35.76 -8.26
N GLN A 501 -1.52 35.82 -9.20
CA GLN A 501 -2.85 36.39 -8.96
C GLN A 501 -3.57 35.60 -7.85
N ASP A 502 -3.69 34.27 -7.99
CA ASP A 502 -4.28 33.37 -6.99
C ASP A 502 -3.69 33.58 -5.57
N TYR A 503 -2.39 33.87 -5.49
CA TYR A 503 -1.67 34.01 -4.22
C TYR A 503 -1.72 35.45 -3.67
N SER A 504 -1.96 36.47 -4.50
CA SER A 504 -1.97 37.88 -4.08
C SER A 504 -3.26 38.31 -3.38
N HIS A 505 -4.32 37.51 -3.43
CA HIS A 505 -5.60 37.81 -2.76
C HIS A 505 -5.56 37.73 -1.22
N ASN A 506 -4.49 37.22 -0.60
CA ASN A 506 -4.40 37.05 0.85
C ASN A 506 -2.95 37.17 1.34
N ASN A 507 -2.72 37.91 2.42
CA ASN A 507 -1.38 38.19 2.96
C ASN A 507 -0.55 36.90 3.24
N SER A 508 -1.15 35.85 3.79
CA SER A 508 -0.47 34.57 4.07
C SER A 508 -0.15 33.76 2.81
N MET A 509 -0.81 34.06 1.68
CA MET A 509 -0.52 33.47 0.37
C MET A 509 0.48 34.31 -0.42
N ALA A 510 0.43 35.64 -0.30
CA ALA A 510 1.43 36.56 -0.85
C ALA A 510 2.82 36.25 -0.26
N ALA A 511 2.90 35.94 1.04
CA ALA A 511 4.10 35.43 1.69
C ALA A 511 4.69 34.16 1.01
N ARG A 512 3.83 33.28 0.46
CA ARG A 512 4.27 32.07 -0.26
C ARG A 512 4.87 32.38 -1.62
N ILE A 513 4.60 33.53 -2.24
CA ILE A 513 5.23 33.97 -3.49
C ILE A 513 6.75 34.11 -3.26
N ILE A 514 7.14 34.90 -2.25
CA ILE A 514 8.53 35.15 -1.88
C ILE A 514 9.23 33.84 -1.49
N ASN A 515 8.56 33.01 -0.67
CA ASN A 515 9.07 31.70 -0.25
C ASN A 515 9.29 30.74 -1.43
N LEU A 516 8.41 30.74 -2.44
CA LEU A 516 8.53 29.92 -3.65
C LEU A 516 9.69 30.38 -4.56
N ILE A 517 9.81 31.69 -4.81
CA ILE A 517 10.90 32.27 -5.60
C ILE A 517 12.25 31.98 -4.92
N TRP A 518 12.34 32.17 -3.59
CA TRP A 518 13.52 31.81 -2.81
C TRP A 518 13.89 30.32 -2.96
N THR A 519 12.90 29.43 -2.96
CA THR A 519 13.10 27.97 -3.04
C THR A 519 13.64 27.56 -4.40
N ASP A 520 13.11 28.13 -5.48
CA ASP A 520 13.53 27.84 -6.86
C ASP A 520 14.97 28.31 -7.13
N ILE A 521 15.28 29.58 -6.79
CA ILE A 521 16.63 30.14 -6.96
C ILE A 521 17.62 29.37 -6.06
N SER A 522 17.25 29.00 -4.83
CA SER A 522 18.10 28.21 -3.93
C SER A 522 18.37 26.80 -4.46
N ALA A 523 17.35 26.14 -5.02
CA ALA A 523 17.52 24.84 -5.67
C ALA A 523 18.53 24.90 -6.84
N ASN A 524 18.47 25.97 -7.63
CA ASN A 524 19.42 26.22 -8.71
C ASN A 524 20.83 26.61 -8.19
N ALA A 525 20.94 27.37 -7.10
CA ALA A 525 22.19 27.94 -6.62
C ALA A 525 23.12 26.96 -5.91
N VAL A 526 22.61 26.07 -5.07
CA VAL A 526 23.42 25.24 -4.15
C VAL A 526 23.18 23.73 -4.27
N VAL A 527 24.10 22.96 -3.69
CA VAL A 527 24.04 21.50 -3.53
C VAL A 527 24.57 21.08 -2.16
N GLY A 528 23.97 20.04 -1.57
CA GLY A 528 24.53 19.31 -0.45
C GLY A 528 25.42 18.16 -0.95
N ILE A 529 26.60 17.98 -0.35
CA ILE A 529 27.54 16.91 -0.72
C ILE A 529 27.44 15.65 0.17
N LYS A 530 26.78 15.77 1.34
CA LYS A 530 26.67 14.71 2.36
C LYS A 530 25.75 13.57 1.91
N SER A 531 26.17 12.31 2.11
CA SER A 531 25.39 11.11 1.81
C SER A 531 25.54 10.06 2.91
N GLN A 532 24.82 8.93 2.80
CA GLN A 532 25.02 7.78 3.68
C GLN A 532 26.33 7.03 3.42
N LEU A 533 26.91 7.14 2.22
CA LEU A 533 28.25 6.61 1.95
C LEU A 533 29.30 7.46 2.68
N PRO A 534 30.43 6.87 3.12
CA PRO A 534 31.49 7.65 3.74
C PRO A 534 32.03 8.64 2.72
N SER A 535 31.78 9.92 2.95
CA SER A 535 32.54 10.98 2.29
C SER A 535 34.00 10.82 2.73
N GLU A 536 34.94 10.75 1.77
CA GLU A 536 36.32 11.12 2.08
C GLU A 536 36.27 12.50 2.76
N PRO A 537 36.87 12.67 3.94
CA PRO A 537 36.84 13.96 4.62
C PRO A 537 37.49 15.02 3.74
N LEU A 538 37.07 16.28 3.87
CA LEU A 538 37.55 17.40 3.04
C LEU A 538 39.04 17.77 3.28
N HIS A 539 39.78 16.91 3.98
CA HIS A 539 41.17 17.08 4.40
C HIS A 539 41.95 15.77 4.19
N ASN A 540 43.22 15.91 3.81
CA ASN A 540 44.25 14.86 3.65
C ASN A 540 44.28 14.10 2.32
N LEU A 541 44.63 14.82 1.25
CA LEU A 541 45.34 14.28 0.08
C LEU A 541 46.68 13.61 0.50
N ALA A 542 46.66 12.34 0.90
CA ALA A 542 47.90 11.54 1.10
C ALA A 542 47.71 10.01 1.06
N SER A 543 46.54 9.45 1.41
CA SER A 543 46.35 8.00 1.49
C SER A 543 45.88 7.37 0.18
N LYS A 544 46.82 6.71 -0.49
CA LYS A 544 46.71 5.65 -1.53
C LYS A 544 45.36 5.45 -2.25
N ARG A 545 45.46 5.42 -3.58
CA ARG A 545 44.64 4.58 -4.46
C ARG A 545 44.68 3.10 -4.00
N ASP A 546 43.70 2.68 -3.23
CA ASP A 546 43.35 1.28 -2.91
C ASP A 546 41.82 1.16 -2.81
N GLU A 547 41.21 0.20 -3.50
CA GLU A 547 39.75 0.02 -3.57
C GLU A 547 39.16 -0.54 -2.27
N SER A 548 39.07 0.30 -1.24
CA SER A 548 38.46 -0.02 0.06
C SER A 548 37.07 0.62 0.21
N THR A 549 36.17 0.33 -0.74
CA THR A 549 34.76 0.72 -0.69
C THR A 549 34.13 0.23 0.60
N THR A 550 34.07 1.09 1.62
CA THR A 550 33.52 0.76 2.93
C THR A 550 32.01 0.66 2.77
N ARG A 551 31.52 -0.56 2.58
CA ARG A 551 30.11 -0.84 2.27
C ARG A 551 29.26 -0.52 3.50
N VAL A 552 28.82 0.73 3.60
CA VAL A 552 27.83 1.13 4.60
C VAL A 552 26.55 0.37 4.31
N GLN A 553 26.24 -0.56 5.21
CA GLN A 553 24.99 -1.28 5.22
C GLN A 553 23.96 -0.45 5.96
N VAL A 554 22.85 -0.18 5.30
CA VAL A 554 21.77 0.67 5.81
C VAL A 554 20.55 -0.23 6.06
N PRO A 555 19.91 -0.17 7.24
CA PRO A 555 18.71 -0.95 7.52
C PRO A 555 17.50 -0.36 6.79
N ILE A 556 16.93 -1.12 5.85
CA ILE A 556 15.74 -0.74 5.09
C ILE A 556 14.56 -1.67 5.32
N THR A 557 13.35 -1.16 5.15
CA THR A 557 12.12 -1.94 5.10
C THR A 557 11.85 -2.38 3.66
N VAL A 558 12.16 -3.65 3.37
CA VAL A 558 11.89 -4.28 2.06
C VAL A 558 10.41 -4.65 1.95
N TYR A 559 9.81 -4.42 0.79
CA TYR A 559 8.45 -4.88 0.51
C TYR A 559 8.43 -6.34 0.02
N THR A 560 7.43 -7.10 0.46
CA THR A 560 7.24 -8.52 0.10
C THR A 560 5.80 -8.79 -0.31
N ARG A 561 5.60 -9.58 -1.38
CA ARG A 561 4.29 -10.08 -1.82
C ARG A 561 3.82 -11.15 -0.85
N ARG A 562 2.80 -10.84 -0.04
CA ARG A 562 2.18 -11.79 0.91
C ARG A 562 0.77 -12.14 0.45
N VAL A 563 0.43 -13.42 0.51
CA VAL A 563 -0.96 -13.88 0.36
C VAL A 563 -1.70 -13.64 1.67
N ARG A 564 -2.87 -13.02 1.60
CA ARG A 564 -3.82 -12.87 2.71
C ARG A 564 -5.15 -13.53 2.37
N PHE A 565 -5.96 -13.74 3.39
CA PHE A 565 -7.24 -14.44 3.31
C PHE A 565 -8.34 -13.64 4.01
N HIS A 566 -9.45 -13.40 3.32
CA HIS A 566 -10.64 -12.78 3.90
C HIS A 566 -11.45 -13.81 4.70
N TYR A 567 -11.36 -13.75 6.04
CA TYR A 567 -11.97 -14.73 6.95
C TYR A 567 -13.46 -15.03 6.70
N VAL A 568 -14.23 -14.07 6.18
CA VAL A 568 -15.65 -14.24 5.79
C VAL A 568 -15.85 -15.42 4.83
N TYR A 569 -14.99 -15.58 3.83
CA TYR A 569 -15.03 -16.67 2.86
C TYR A 569 -14.61 -18.02 3.46
N GLY A 570 -13.92 -18.01 4.61
CA GLY A 570 -13.53 -19.20 5.35
C GLY A 570 -14.64 -19.77 6.25
N ILE A 571 -15.71 -19.03 6.53
CA ILE A 571 -16.75 -19.46 7.48
C ILE A 571 -17.37 -20.81 7.08
N LEU A 572 -17.70 -21.01 5.79
CA LEU A 572 -18.21 -22.29 5.30
C LEU A 572 -17.16 -23.41 5.43
N ALA A 573 -15.88 -23.12 5.20
CA ALA A 573 -14.80 -24.09 5.34
C ALA A 573 -14.60 -24.55 6.80
N PHE A 574 -14.63 -23.61 7.76
CA PHE A 574 -14.55 -23.94 9.18
C PHE A 574 -15.78 -24.75 9.65
N LEU A 575 -16.99 -24.42 9.18
CA LEU A 575 -18.20 -25.19 9.45
C LEU A 575 -18.14 -26.61 8.85
N ALA A 576 -17.76 -26.74 7.58
CA ALA A 576 -17.64 -28.03 6.91
C ALA A 576 -16.56 -28.92 7.56
N LEU A 577 -15.42 -28.35 7.94
CA LEU A 577 -14.34 -29.05 8.65
C LEU A 577 -14.78 -29.46 10.06
N SER A 578 -15.48 -28.59 10.80
CA SER A 578 -16.04 -28.90 12.12
C SER A 578 -17.04 -30.05 12.06
N CYS A 579 -18.02 -30.00 11.14
CA CYS A 579 -18.98 -31.09 10.94
C CYS A 579 -18.30 -32.40 10.53
N SER A 580 -17.31 -32.35 9.64
CA SER A 580 -16.56 -33.53 9.18
C SER A 580 -15.74 -34.16 10.32
N GLY A 581 -15.08 -33.35 11.14
CA GLY A 581 -14.32 -33.81 12.32
C GLY A 581 -15.23 -34.42 13.39
N LEU A 582 -16.40 -33.84 13.62
CA LEU A 582 -17.39 -34.35 14.59
C LEU A 582 -17.97 -35.70 14.11
N LEU A 583 -18.24 -35.87 12.82
CA LEU A 583 -18.63 -37.15 12.24
C LEU A 583 -17.51 -38.20 12.33
N ALA A 584 -16.26 -37.82 12.08
CA ALA A 584 -15.10 -38.71 12.27
C ALA A 584 -14.94 -39.15 13.74
N LEU A 585 -15.23 -38.27 14.70
CA LEU A 585 -15.22 -38.61 16.13
C LEU A 585 -16.37 -39.57 16.50
N ILE A 586 -17.57 -39.39 15.93
CA ILE A 586 -18.70 -40.31 16.10
C ILE A 586 -18.38 -41.70 15.52
N SER A 587 -17.77 -41.77 14.34
CA SER A 587 -17.40 -43.05 13.75
C SER A 587 -16.29 -43.75 14.57
N LEU A 588 -15.25 -43.03 14.97
CA LEU A 588 -14.17 -43.57 15.81
C LEU A 588 -14.68 -44.10 17.15
N THR A 589 -15.58 -43.37 17.82
CA THR A 589 -16.19 -43.84 19.08
C THR A 589 -17.08 -45.07 18.87
N MET A 590 -17.84 -45.15 17.77
CA MET A 590 -18.62 -46.34 17.42
C MET A 590 -17.75 -47.56 17.05
N MET A 591 -16.55 -47.34 16.48
CA MET A 591 -15.55 -48.40 16.27
C MET A 591 -14.95 -48.88 17.61
N LEU A 592 -14.57 -47.96 18.51
CA LEU A 592 -14.01 -48.28 19.83
C LEU A 592 -15.01 -48.99 20.76
N ILE A 593 -16.31 -48.68 20.64
CA ILE A 593 -17.40 -49.37 21.36
C ILE A 593 -17.74 -50.74 20.70
N GLY A 594 -17.09 -51.09 19.58
CA GLY A 594 -17.28 -52.37 18.88
C GLY A 594 -18.61 -52.50 18.13
N ARG A 595 -19.43 -51.44 18.06
CA ARG A 595 -20.73 -51.45 17.38
C ARG A 595 -20.63 -51.32 15.86
N ALA A 596 -19.63 -50.60 15.37
CA ALA A 596 -19.40 -50.39 13.94
C ALA A 596 -18.04 -50.94 13.52
N THR A 597 -17.96 -52.23 13.20
CA THR A 597 -16.72 -52.86 12.73
C THR A 597 -16.77 -53.18 11.22
N PRO A 598 -15.63 -53.17 10.50
CA PRO A 598 -15.60 -53.57 9.09
C PRO A 598 -16.14 -54.99 8.83
N SER A 599 -16.05 -55.90 9.80
CA SER A 599 -16.65 -57.24 9.72
C SER A 599 -18.17 -57.20 9.85
N THR A 600 -18.75 -56.37 10.74
CA THR A 600 -20.21 -56.15 10.77
C THR A 600 -20.73 -55.47 9.51
N MET A 601 -20.03 -54.45 9.00
CA MET A 601 -20.33 -53.80 7.72
C MET A 601 -20.38 -54.82 6.58
N ARG A 602 -19.31 -55.63 6.45
CA ARG A 602 -19.23 -56.69 5.44
C ARG A 602 -20.35 -57.71 5.57
N ARG A 603 -20.66 -58.16 6.79
CA ARG A 603 -21.77 -59.09 7.05
C ARG A 603 -23.11 -58.52 6.57
N PHE A 604 -23.40 -57.24 6.81
CA PHE A 604 -24.66 -56.64 6.35
C PHE A 604 -24.70 -56.40 4.82
N LEU A 605 -23.57 -56.08 4.19
CA LEU A 605 -23.44 -56.02 2.73
C LEU A 605 -23.64 -57.40 2.07
N ASP A 606 -22.99 -58.45 2.60
CA ASP A 606 -23.20 -59.83 2.13
C ASP A 606 -24.68 -60.23 2.35
N GLN A 607 -25.23 -60.05 3.57
CA GLN A 607 -26.61 -60.44 3.94
C GLN A 607 -27.75 -59.64 3.29
N THR A 608 -27.49 -58.46 2.71
CA THR A 608 -28.52 -57.68 2.00
C THR A 608 -28.38 -57.69 0.47
N SER A 609 -27.35 -58.35 -0.07
CA SER A 609 -27.19 -58.50 -1.52
C SER A 609 -28.26 -59.42 -2.13
N ALA A 610 -28.83 -59.03 -3.28
CA ALA A 610 -29.90 -59.79 -3.92
C ALA A 610 -29.48 -61.23 -4.30
N GLY A 611 -28.20 -61.42 -4.63
CA GLY A 611 -27.61 -62.73 -4.90
C GLY A 611 -27.63 -63.67 -3.69
N TRP A 612 -27.22 -63.21 -2.50
CA TRP A 612 -27.34 -64.02 -1.27
C TRP A 612 -28.79 -64.34 -0.95
N ILE A 613 -29.68 -63.34 -1.03
CA ILE A 613 -31.10 -63.49 -0.71
C ILE A 613 -31.74 -64.57 -1.61
N LEU A 614 -31.66 -64.40 -2.93
CA LEU A 614 -32.27 -65.34 -3.88
C LEU A 614 -31.68 -66.76 -3.75
N THR A 615 -30.37 -66.90 -3.59
CA THR A 615 -29.74 -68.24 -3.49
C THR A 615 -30.04 -68.94 -2.16
N THR A 616 -30.13 -68.20 -1.06
CA THR A 616 -30.51 -68.74 0.26
C THR A 616 -31.94 -69.28 0.26
N PHE A 617 -32.87 -68.63 -0.47
CA PHE A 617 -34.26 -69.09 -0.55
C PHE A 617 -34.53 -70.13 -1.66
N LEU A 618 -33.78 -70.12 -2.78
CA LEU A 618 -33.99 -71.03 -3.90
C LEU A 618 -33.13 -72.30 -3.87
N TYR A 619 -32.01 -72.30 -3.15
CA TYR A 619 -31.07 -73.43 -3.02
C TYR A 619 -30.78 -73.77 -1.55
N THR A 620 -31.85 -73.98 -0.77
CA THR A 620 -31.83 -74.18 0.69
C THR A 620 -30.91 -75.30 1.20
N ASN A 621 -30.60 -76.29 0.36
CA ASN A 621 -29.73 -77.42 0.71
C ASN A 621 -28.26 -77.19 0.35
N ASP A 622 -27.94 -76.19 -0.48
CA ASP A 622 -26.61 -76.02 -1.07
C ASP A 622 -25.79 -74.90 -0.39
N CYS A 623 -26.43 -74.03 0.39
CA CYS A 623 -25.81 -72.87 1.05
C CYS A 623 -26.45 -72.55 2.40
N SER A 624 -25.65 -72.15 3.39
CA SER A 624 -26.15 -71.69 4.71
C SER A 624 -26.19 -70.14 4.80
N PRO A 625 -27.17 -69.53 5.51
CA PRO A 625 -27.37 -68.06 5.55
C PRO A 625 -26.26 -67.24 6.24
N SER A 626 -25.21 -67.91 6.72
CA SER A 626 -24.10 -67.35 7.48
C SER A 626 -22.74 -67.91 7.02
N ALA A 627 -22.66 -68.49 5.83
CA ALA A 627 -21.40 -68.93 5.23
C ALA A 627 -20.47 -67.74 4.97
N SER A 628 -19.15 -67.97 5.01
CA SER A 628 -18.20 -66.96 4.51
C SER A 628 -18.34 -66.82 2.99
N ARG A 629 -18.17 -65.63 2.44
CA ARG A 629 -18.32 -65.37 0.99
C ARG A 629 -17.50 -66.30 0.10
N ALA A 630 -16.30 -66.70 0.52
CA ALA A 630 -15.45 -67.65 -0.22
C ALA A 630 -16.05 -69.07 -0.28
N ASN A 631 -16.82 -69.47 0.74
CA ASN A 631 -17.53 -70.75 0.78
C ASN A 631 -18.89 -70.66 0.07
N TRP A 632 -19.53 -69.49 0.02
CA TRP A 632 -20.76 -69.26 -0.75
C TRP A 632 -20.52 -69.15 -2.26
N LEU A 633 -19.38 -68.64 -2.71
CA LEU A 633 -19.09 -68.52 -4.15
C LEU A 633 -19.01 -69.90 -4.85
N ARG A 634 -18.31 -70.88 -4.26
CA ARG A 634 -18.03 -72.19 -4.91
C ARG A 634 -19.28 -72.97 -5.36
N PRO A 635 -20.38 -73.08 -4.58
CA PRO A 635 -21.58 -73.81 -5.02
C PRO A 635 -22.47 -72.99 -5.97
N VAL A 636 -22.34 -71.67 -5.96
CA VAL A 636 -23.32 -70.72 -6.54
C VAL A 636 -22.91 -70.18 -7.89
N GLU A 637 -21.61 -70.08 -8.19
CA GLU A 637 -21.05 -69.48 -9.42
C GLU A 637 -21.64 -70.03 -10.73
N ARG A 638 -22.23 -71.23 -10.72
CA ARG A 638 -22.86 -71.89 -11.88
C ARG A 638 -24.38 -72.07 -11.76
N LYS A 639 -25.03 -71.56 -10.71
CA LYS A 639 -26.47 -71.71 -10.47
C LYS A 639 -27.25 -70.61 -11.19
N GLN A 640 -28.16 -71.00 -12.07
CA GLN A 640 -29.04 -70.06 -12.79
C GLN A 640 -30.36 -69.87 -12.04
N ILE A 641 -30.87 -68.63 -12.07
CA ILE A 641 -32.12 -68.22 -11.44
C ILE A 641 -33.01 -67.60 -12.53
N ASP A 642 -34.22 -68.12 -12.68
CA ASP A 642 -35.23 -67.55 -13.56
C ASP A 642 -36.06 -66.50 -12.80
N LEU A 643 -36.24 -65.34 -13.46
CA LEU A 643 -37.00 -64.18 -12.97
C LEU A 643 -38.13 -63.78 -13.94
N GLY A 644 -38.38 -64.55 -15.00
CA GLY A 644 -39.44 -64.26 -15.99
C GLY A 644 -40.85 -64.64 -15.56
N GLY A 645 -41.00 -65.34 -14.43
CA GLY A 645 -42.29 -65.76 -13.87
C GLY A 645 -42.84 -64.82 -12.78
N GLN A 646 -44.06 -65.11 -12.30
CA GLN A 646 -44.70 -64.39 -11.18
C GLN A 646 -43.94 -64.47 -9.84
N TYR A 647 -42.96 -65.38 -9.73
CA TYR A 647 -42.06 -65.52 -8.61
C TYR A 647 -40.72 -66.10 -9.08
N PRO A 648 -39.57 -65.77 -8.44
CA PRO A 648 -38.27 -66.33 -8.77
C PRO A 648 -38.24 -67.85 -8.69
N ARG A 649 -37.47 -68.51 -9.57
CA ARG A 649 -37.31 -69.97 -9.61
C ARG A 649 -35.86 -70.38 -9.78
N ALA A 650 -35.48 -71.52 -9.20
CA ALA A 650 -34.24 -72.20 -9.53
C ALA A 650 -34.34 -72.81 -10.94
N ALA A 651 -33.38 -72.53 -11.82
CA ALA A 651 -33.37 -73.06 -13.20
C ALA A 651 -32.70 -74.44 -13.32
N GLY A 652 -32.37 -75.08 -12.20
CA GLY A 652 -31.79 -76.42 -12.14
C GLY A 652 -31.99 -77.05 -10.75
N GLU A 653 -31.95 -78.38 -10.66
CA GLU A 653 -32.30 -79.11 -9.43
C GLU A 653 -31.46 -78.67 -8.20
N PRO A 654 -32.08 -78.49 -7.02
CA PRO A 654 -31.37 -78.37 -5.75
C PRO A 654 -30.82 -79.74 -5.31
N SER A 655 -29.69 -79.77 -4.58
CA SER A 655 -29.12 -81.05 -4.14
C SER A 655 -30.05 -81.76 -3.16
N ARG A 656 -30.19 -83.09 -3.30
CA ARG A 656 -31.10 -83.92 -2.50
C ARG A 656 -30.52 -84.34 -1.13
N VAL A 657 -29.34 -83.82 -0.76
CA VAL A 657 -28.67 -84.09 0.52
C VAL A 657 -28.80 -82.86 1.43
N PRO A 658 -29.40 -82.96 2.63
CA PRO A 658 -29.43 -81.87 3.60
C PRO A 658 -28.05 -81.54 4.17
N LEU A 659 -27.78 -80.25 4.44
CA LEU A 659 -26.60 -79.81 5.18
C LEU A 659 -26.70 -80.21 6.66
N ASP A 660 -25.72 -80.96 7.16
CA ASP A 660 -25.55 -81.23 8.60
C ASP A 660 -24.96 -79.99 9.31
N PRO A 661 -25.61 -79.45 10.37
CA PRO A 661 -25.06 -78.35 11.16
C PRO A 661 -23.73 -78.65 11.89
N ARG A 662 -23.31 -79.91 12.02
CA ARG A 662 -22.13 -80.33 12.82
C ARG A 662 -20.85 -80.49 11.99
N GLY A 663 -20.57 -79.49 11.14
CA GLY A 663 -19.49 -79.51 10.13
C GLY A 663 -18.18 -78.80 10.48
N VAL A 664 -17.87 -78.51 11.76
CA VAL A 664 -16.56 -77.96 12.18
C VAL A 664 -16.08 -78.68 13.44
N GLY A 665 -14.77 -78.96 13.51
CA GLY A 665 -14.17 -79.69 14.63
C GLY A 665 -13.90 -78.83 15.87
N ALA A 666 -13.72 -79.54 17.00
CA ALA A 666 -13.39 -79.07 18.35
C ALA A 666 -14.51 -78.42 19.18
N SER A 667 -14.51 -78.78 20.47
CA SER A 667 -15.44 -78.40 21.54
C SER A 667 -15.19 -76.95 22.06
N ILE A 668 -16.09 -76.30 22.81
CA ILE A 668 -16.47 -76.57 24.22
C ILE A 668 -17.95 -76.22 24.49
N ALA A 669 -18.52 -76.72 25.59
CA ALA A 669 -19.96 -76.88 25.84
C ALA A 669 -20.71 -75.67 26.44
N GLY A 670 -22.03 -75.67 26.26
CA GLY A 670 -23.03 -74.87 26.96
C GLY A 670 -24.46 -75.34 26.61
N HIS A 671 -25.39 -75.39 27.56
CA HIS A 671 -26.77 -75.87 27.35
C HIS A 671 -27.80 -74.74 27.30
N SER A 672 -28.68 -74.73 26.29
CA SER A 672 -30.13 -74.45 26.37
C SER A 672 -30.77 -74.50 24.96
N PRO A 673 -32.10 -74.73 24.84
CA PRO A 673 -32.70 -75.18 23.57
C PRO A 673 -33.07 -74.04 22.61
N VAL A 674 -32.97 -74.34 21.31
CA VAL A 674 -33.64 -73.59 20.23
C VAL A 674 -34.65 -74.50 19.57
N THR A 675 -35.92 -74.07 19.53
CA THR A 675 -37.01 -74.77 18.83
C THR A 675 -36.77 -74.76 17.32
N PRO A 676 -36.86 -75.90 16.61
CA PRO A 676 -36.76 -75.91 15.16
C PRO A 676 -38.00 -75.24 14.55
N TYR A 677 -37.78 -74.32 13.61
CA TYR A 677 -38.86 -73.82 12.75
C TYR A 677 -39.42 -74.96 11.89
N GLY A 678 -40.74 -75.00 11.73
CA GLY A 678 -41.42 -76.07 11.01
C GLY A 678 -41.09 -76.11 9.51
N LYS A 679 -40.98 -77.32 8.96
CA LYS A 679 -41.04 -77.53 7.51
C LYS A 679 -42.42 -77.09 7.02
N LEU A 680 -42.48 -76.21 6.02
CA LEU A 680 -43.75 -75.79 5.39
C LEU A 680 -43.95 -76.49 4.04
N ASN A 681 -44.04 -77.82 4.11
CA ASN A 681 -44.46 -78.66 3.00
C ASN A 681 -45.84 -79.27 3.37
N ASP A 682 -46.64 -79.60 2.36
CA ASP A 682 -47.96 -80.23 2.48
C ASP A 682 -49.06 -79.38 3.16
N ALA A 683 -49.33 -78.21 2.56
CA ALA A 683 -50.61 -77.52 2.69
C ALA A 683 -51.29 -77.45 1.31
N SER A 684 -52.14 -78.43 0.97
CA SER A 684 -52.85 -78.49 -0.31
C SER A 684 -54.00 -77.46 -0.35
N ILE A 685 -53.78 -76.33 -1.05
CA ILE A 685 -54.83 -75.33 -1.30
C ILE A 685 -55.78 -75.85 -2.39
N SER A 686 -56.76 -76.64 -1.98
CA SER A 686 -57.84 -77.13 -2.84
C SER A 686 -58.86 -76.03 -3.14
N LEU A 687 -58.72 -75.42 -4.33
CA LEU A 687 -59.55 -74.33 -4.86
C LEU A 687 -60.99 -74.76 -5.26
N HIS A 688 -61.73 -75.44 -4.37
CA HIS A 688 -63.15 -75.79 -4.57
C HIS A 688 -63.96 -75.78 -3.25
N SER A 689 -64.21 -74.60 -2.69
CA SER A 689 -65.21 -74.38 -1.64
C SER A 689 -65.72 -72.93 -1.52
N LEU A 690 -65.78 -72.20 -2.65
CA LEU A 690 -66.47 -70.91 -2.74
C LEU A 690 -67.50 -70.94 -3.87
N SER A 691 -68.77 -70.77 -3.50
CA SER A 691 -69.91 -70.72 -4.41
C SER A 691 -70.01 -69.37 -5.13
N SER A 692 -70.36 -69.42 -6.42
CA SER A 692 -70.61 -68.25 -7.28
C SER A 692 -72.13 -67.89 -7.28
N PRO A 693 -72.63 -66.92 -8.08
CA PRO A 693 -73.01 -65.62 -7.51
C PRO A 693 -74.44 -65.15 -7.89
N GLN A 694 -74.71 -63.84 -7.65
CA GLN A 694 -75.91 -63.07 -8.07
C GLN A 694 -77.17 -63.24 -7.17
N PRO A 695 -78.16 -62.32 -7.21
CA PRO A 695 -78.01 -60.87 -6.95
C PRO A 695 -79.17 -60.30 -6.08
N TYR A 696 -79.12 -59.03 -5.66
CA TYR A 696 -80.22 -58.03 -5.84
C TYR A 696 -79.83 -56.61 -5.35
N SER A 697 -80.72 -55.63 -5.53
CA SER A 697 -80.53 -54.19 -5.24
C SER A 697 -81.56 -53.66 -4.19
N PRO A 698 -82.10 -52.41 -4.17
CA PRO A 698 -82.03 -51.54 -2.98
C PRO A 698 -83.44 -51.24 -2.36
N VAL A 699 -83.64 -50.00 -1.84
CA VAL A 699 -84.88 -49.35 -1.33
C VAL A 699 -85.11 -49.49 0.20
N ASN A 700 -85.67 -48.51 0.95
CA ASN A 700 -85.69 -47.03 0.97
C ASN A 700 -86.47 -46.55 2.25
N ASN A 701 -86.72 -45.23 2.40
CA ASN A 701 -87.79 -44.57 3.19
C ASN A 701 -87.61 -44.51 4.72
N GLN A 702 -88.15 -43.54 5.48
CA GLN A 702 -88.82 -42.22 5.25
C GLN A 702 -88.74 -41.44 6.60
N GLY A 703 -88.98 -40.12 6.75
CA GLY A 703 -89.49 -38.98 5.96
C GLY A 703 -89.78 -37.82 6.97
N ALA A 704 -90.41 -36.67 6.71
CA ALA A 704 -90.73 -35.82 5.54
C ALA A 704 -91.27 -34.47 6.12
N ALA A 705 -91.41 -33.33 5.42
CA ALA A 705 -91.14 -32.98 4.03
C ALA A 705 -90.04 -31.88 3.92
N VAL A 706 -90.18 -30.61 3.48
CA VAL A 706 -91.28 -29.71 3.00
C VAL A 706 -90.79 -28.95 1.74
N SER A 707 -91.70 -28.36 0.96
CA SER A 707 -91.47 -27.81 -0.40
C SER A 707 -91.22 -26.29 -0.48
N TYR A 708 -90.55 -25.81 -1.55
CA TYR A 708 -91.22 -24.99 -2.60
C TYR A 708 -90.37 -24.68 -3.87
N CYS A 709 -91.08 -24.61 -5.01
CA CYS A 709 -90.84 -23.93 -6.30
C CYS A 709 -89.72 -24.27 -7.33
N ASN A 710 -90.12 -24.02 -8.58
CA ASN A 710 -89.68 -24.52 -9.90
C ASN A 710 -89.05 -23.41 -10.79
N GLN A 711 -88.64 -23.78 -12.03
CA GLN A 711 -88.37 -22.96 -13.25
C GLN A 711 -87.08 -22.10 -13.29
N GLY A 712 -86.34 -21.96 -14.42
CA GLY A 712 -86.34 -22.74 -15.68
C GLY A 712 -85.77 -22.00 -16.92
N ALA A 713 -85.12 -22.73 -17.86
CA ALA A 713 -84.82 -22.37 -19.28
C ALA A 713 -83.83 -21.17 -19.55
N ASP A 714 -83.15 -20.98 -20.71
CA ASP A 714 -82.80 -21.85 -21.86
C ASP A 714 -81.66 -21.27 -22.76
N LEU A 715 -81.19 -22.07 -23.74
CA LEU A 715 -80.67 -21.71 -25.10
C LEU A 715 -79.32 -20.94 -25.41
N ALA A 716 -78.60 -21.52 -26.41
CA ALA A 716 -77.99 -20.91 -27.62
C ALA A 716 -76.57 -20.23 -27.68
N HIS A 717 -75.63 -20.97 -28.31
CA HIS A 717 -74.78 -20.64 -29.49
C HIS A 717 -73.86 -19.39 -29.65
N ASN A 718 -72.67 -19.69 -30.23
CA ASN A 718 -71.79 -18.90 -31.15
C ASN A 718 -70.62 -18.00 -30.64
N PHE A 719 -69.47 -18.19 -31.32
CA PHE A 719 -68.29 -17.31 -31.52
C PHE A 719 -68.65 -16.11 -32.47
N PRO A 720 -67.81 -15.07 -32.81
CA PRO A 720 -66.31 -15.10 -32.93
C PRO A 720 -65.47 -13.76 -32.80
N TYR A 721 -64.14 -13.86 -33.03
CA TYR A 721 -63.15 -12.81 -33.41
C TYR A 721 -62.90 -11.63 -32.41
N SER A 722 -61.87 -10.75 -32.49
CA SER A 722 -60.97 -10.31 -33.60
C SER A 722 -59.55 -9.84 -33.19
N HIS A 723 -58.65 -9.79 -34.19
CA HIS A 723 -57.44 -8.95 -34.45
C HIS A 723 -57.10 -7.71 -33.55
N VAL A 724 -55.83 -7.35 -33.23
CA VAL A 724 -54.60 -7.00 -34.04
C VAL A 724 -54.60 -5.54 -34.57
N PRO A 725 -53.53 -4.73 -34.32
CA PRO A 725 -52.48 -4.50 -35.34
C PRO A 725 -50.99 -4.51 -34.85
N PRO A 726 -49.97 -4.59 -35.77
CA PRO A 726 -48.56 -4.87 -35.45
C PRO A 726 -47.54 -3.91 -36.16
N ASP A 727 -46.30 -4.37 -36.40
CA ASP A 727 -45.30 -3.89 -37.41
C ASP A 727 -44.65 -2.50 -37.20
N SER A 728 -43.58 -2.06 -37.91
CA SER A 728 -42.32 -2.67 -38.44
C SER A 728 -41.38 -1.51 -38.91
N GLY A 729 -40.08 -1.65 -39.26
CA GLY A 729 -39.11 -2.75 -39.19
C GLY A 729 -37.86 -2.54 -40.09
N MET A 730 -36.73 -3.22 -39.76
CA MET A 730 -35.49 -3.42 -40.57
C MET A 730 -34.48 -2.26 -40.84
N LEU A 731 -33.22 -2.70 -41.05
CA LEU A 731 -32.06 -2.09 -41.73
C LEU A 731 -31.04 -1.19 -40.97
N SER A 732 -29.84 -1.15 -41.56
CA SER A 732 -28.52 -0.63 -41.12
C SER A 732 -27.83 0.03 -42.35
N PRO A 733 -26.57 0.55 -42.39
CA PRO A 733 -25.48 0.62 -41.38
C PRO A 733 -24.67 1.95 -41.35
N GLN A 734 -23.48 1.92 -40.72
CA GLN A 734 -22.30 2.83 -40.87
C GLN A 734 -22.31 4.26 -40.27
N GLY A 735 -21.21 4.60 -39.59
CA GLY A 735 -20.28 5.60 -40.13
C GLY A 735 -19.93 6.85 -39.28
N GLY A 736 -18.68 6.94 -38.82
CA GLY A 736 -18.04 8.17 -38.31
C GLY A 736 -18.31 8.52 -36.83
N GLY A 737 -17.45 9.26 -36.12
CA GLY A 737 -16.10 9.73 -36.47
C GLY A 737 -15.88 11.23 -36.26
N TYR A 738 -14.79 11.58 -35.56
CA TYR A 738 -14.38 12.95 -35.16
C TYR A 738 -15.30 13.62 -34.12
N SER A 739 -14.82 14.58 -33.33
CA SER A 739 -13.47 15.20 -33.27
C SER A 739 -12.87 15.13 -31.86
#